data_AF-A0A3N5S6T4-F1
#
_entry.id   AF-A0A3N5S6T4-F1
#
_cell.length_a   1.000
_cell.length_b   1.000
_cell.length_c   1.000
_cell.angle_alpha   90.00
_cell.angle_beta   90.00
_cell.angle_gamma   90.00
#
_symmetry.space_group_name_H-M   'P 1'
#
loop_
_entity.id
_entity.type
_entity.pdbx_description
1 polymer ?
#
loop_
_entity_poly.entity_id
_entity_poly.type
_entity_poly.pdbx_seq_one_letter_code
_entity_poly.pdbx_strand_id
1 'polypeptide(L)'
;MSAPTPAPAPSSWPANRPMPKGYIPALGPKLKRLFNVVLFLVALLAANSVYLGTVTLRGWLDGASYENYFYLWMFLLHLALGLLLVVPFIAFGTIHLITSRNRRNRRAVRVGYALFFTAIVVLLSGLALMRVGNIELRQEASRRFVYWLHVIAPLSAGWLYWLHRLAGPRIKWKYGMMYGAAVAVLVAAMIGVQNADPRKLNVKGSPEGRKYFEPSLGVTADGNFLNADTLMMDEYCMKCHADAYEQHLHSAHRISSFNNPMYFASVNETREFALKRDGDVKASRWCAGCHDPVPFYSGQFDDPKYDIVNHPTARAGITCTVCHAITSLNSTEWNDHYSTRGNADYTIEEPIHYPFAKSENGVLQWINNQLVKAKPTFHKQTFLKPLHKTGEFCSSCHKVHLPYAVNHYKEFLRGQDHWGSFLLSGVSGGNARSFYYPEKAKSNCAECHMPLRESGDFGAKDFAVDGRLTIHNHLFPAANTALPYLQGKEEIVAAHQNFMKDVVRVDLFGVKEEAKIDGELTAPLRPAVPTLKPGRKYLLETVLRTLKVGHLFSQGTVDSNEIWLDVTVTSGNRIIGRNGAIDAEGSVDPWSHFINVFMLDRHGNRIDRRNPQDTFTPLYNKQIPPGAAQIVHFEMALPEQ
;
A
#
# COMPACT_ATOMS: atom_id res chain seq x y z
N MET A 1 14.04 74.22 48.35
CA MET A 1 13.52 73.14 47.49
C MET A 1 14.04 73.38 46.08
N SER A 2 15.00 72.58 45.63
CA SER A 2 15.53 72.65 44.26
C SER A 2 15.82 71.22 43.81
N ALA A 3 15.15 70.80 42.74
CA ALA A 3 15.20 69.45 42.20
C ALA A 3 16.62 69.07 41.71
N PRO A 4 17.01 67.79 41.78
CA PRO A 4 18.30 67.33 41.28
C PRO A 4 18.29 67.26 39.74
N THR A 5 19.34 67.82 39.15
CA THR A 5 19.70 67.73 37.74
C THR A 5 19.81 66.28 37.26
N PRO A 6 19.29 65.92 36.08
CA PRO A 6 19.44 64.58 35.53
C PRO A 6 20.90 64.28 35.16
N ALA A 7 21.36 63.08 35.49
CA ALA A 7 22.67 62.59 35.10
C ALA A 7 22.82 62.56 33.56
N PRO A 8 23.99 62.92 33.00
CA PRO A 8 24.21 62.85 31.57
C PRO A 8 24.17 61.40 31.08
N ALA A 9 23.52 61.18 29.94
CA ALA A 9 23.50 59.89 29.25
C ALA A 9 24.94 59.40 28.97
N PRO A 10 25.23 58.10 29.05
CA PRO A 10 26.56 57.57 28.75
C PRO A 10 26.97 57.92 27.32
N SER A 11 28.15 58.54 27.22
CA SER A 11 28.73 59.02 25.97
C SER A 11 28.83 57.90 24.93
N SER A 12 28.26 58.18 23.76
CA SER A 12 28.41 57.36 22.57
C SER A 12 29.89 57.28 22.18
N TRP A 13 30.46 56.09 22.23
CA TRP A 13 31.81 55.81 21.74
C TRP A 13 31.91 56.12 20.23
N PRO A 14 32.80 57.04 19.79
CA PRO A 14 32.94 57.40 18.38
C PRO A 14 33.63 56.30 17.56
N ALA A 15 33.19 56.11 16.32
CA ALA A 15 33.49 54.94 15.47
C ALA A 15 34.90 54.89 14.85
N ASN A 16 35.78 55.86 15.12
CA ASN A 16 37.06 55.99 14.41
C ASN A 16 38.25 56.25 15.37
N ARG A 17 38.63 55.25 16.20
CA ARG A 17 39.99 55.22 16.76
C ARG A 17 40.91 54.43 15.81
N PRO A 18 42.12 54.92 15.49
CA PRO A 18 43.11 54.14 14.76
C PRO A 18 43.43 52.85 15.54
N MET A 19 43.58 51.74 14.83
CA MET A 19 43.88 50.44 15.46
C MET A 19 45.15 50.55 16.31
N PRO A 20 45.17 50.03 17.55
CA PRO A 20 46.37 50.03 18.37
C PRO A 20 47.55 49.41 17.60
N LYS A 21 48.76 50.01 17.69
CA LYS A 21 49.98 49.39 17.15
C LYS A 21 50.09 47.97 17.71
N GLY A 22 50.14 46.96 16.83
CA GLY A 22 50.17 45.53 17.20
C GLY A 22 48.81 44.82 17.26
N TYR A 23 47.69 45.45 16.87
CA TYR A 23 46.40 44.75 16.77
C TYR A 23 46.39 43.75 15.61
N ILE A 24 46.36 42.45 15.95
CA ILE A 24 46.18 41.37 14.97
C ILE A 24 44.69 40.98 14.92
N PRO A 25 44.00 41.18 13.78
CA PRO A 25 42.60 40.78 13.63
C PRO A 25 42.39 39.29 13.94
N ALA A 26 41.22 38.95 14.50
CA ALA A 26 40.86 37.54 14.78
C ALA A 26 40.73 36.70 13.52
N LEU A 27 40.50 37.35 12.38
CA LEU A 27 40.38 36.74 11.08
C LEU A 27 41.47 37.29 10.18
N GLY A 28 42.50 36.49 9.93
CA GLY A 28 43.49 36.79 8.89
C GLY A 28 42.86 36.76 7.49
N PRO A 29 43.54 37.27 6.44
CA PRO A 29 42.97 37.40 5.10
C PRO A 29 42.44 36.07 4.51
N LYS A 30 43.19 34.98 4.67
CA LYS A 30 42.79 33.63 4.21
C LYS A 30 41.58 33.10 4.99
N LEU A 31 41.60 33.22 6.33
CA LEU A 31 40.51 32.77 7.19
C LEU A 31 39.22 33.58 6.97
N LYS A 32 39.34 34.86 6.60
CA LYS A 32 38.21 35.71 6.22
C LYS A 32 37.54 35.26 4.93
N ARG A 33 38.30 34.78 3.93
CA ARG A 33 37.73 34.18 2.71
C ARG A 33 36.94 32.91 3.04
N LEU A 34 37.52 32.01 3.84
CA LEU A 34 36.84 30.80 4.29
C LEU A 34 35.58 31.12 5.10
N PHE A 35 35.63 32.13 5.98
CA PHE A 35 34.45 32.60 6.71
C PHE A 35 33.34 33.08 5.79
N ASN A 36 33.66 33.81 4.72
CA ASN A 36 32.66 34.24 3.75
C ASN A 36 32.02 33.06 3.00
N VAL A 37 32.80 32.02 2.65
CA VAL A 37 32.28 30.78 2.07
C VAL A 37 31.32 30.09 3.04
N VAL A 38 31.71 29.97 4.31
CA VAL A 38 30.85 29.41 5.36
C VAL A 38 29.56 30.22 5.50
N LEU A 39 29.64 31.56 5.58
CA LEU A 39 28.45 32.41 5.67
C LEU A 39 27.54 32.27 4.45
N PHE A 40 28.10 32.16 3.25
CA PHE A 40 27.32 31.96 2.03
C PHE A 40 26.57 30.64 2.03
N LEU A 41 27.26 29.53 2.36
CA LEU A 41 26.63 28.21 2.46
C LEU A 41 25.56 28.15 3.56
N VAL A 42 25.82 28.78 4.72
CA VAL A 42 24.84 28.93 5.80
C VAL A 42 23.63 29.77 5.36
N ALA A 43 23.82 30.76 4.48
CA ALA A 43 22.70 31.55 3.91
C ALA A 43 21.77 30.69 3.05
N LEU A 44 22.36 29.92 2.14
CA LEU A 44 21.60 29.02 1.26
C LEU A 44 20.88 27.95 2.07
N LEU A 45 21.57 27.33 3.04
CA LEU A 45 20.96 26.38 3.95
C LEU A 45 19.85 27.01 4.80
N ALA A 46 20.04 28.23 5.30
CA ALA A 46 19.01 28.91 6.07
C ALA A 46 17.76 29.17 5.22
N ALA A 47 17.91 29.69 4.00
CA ALA A 47 16.79 29.90 3.09
C ALA A 47 16.06 28.59 2.77
N ASN A 48 16.81 27.54 2.44
CA ASN A 48 16.27 26.23 2.13
C ASN A 48 15.57 25.60 3.35
N SER A 49 16.17 25.64 4.54
CA SER A 49 15.58 25.17 5.79
C SER A 49 14.30 25.92 6.16
N VAL A 50 14.27 27.23 5.97
CA VAL A 50 13.06 28.04 6.21
C VAL A 50 11.95 27.57 5.28
N TYR A 51 12.21 27.42 3.98
CA TYR A 51 11.23 26.90 3.03
C TYR A 51 10.75 25.49 3.41
N LEU A 52 11.66 24.54 3.68
CA LEU A 52 11.30 23.17 4.07
C LEU A 52 10.48 23.15 5.38
N GLY A 53 10.86 23.99 6.33
CA GLY A 53 10.16 24.18 7.60
C GLY A 53 8.77 24.78 7.41
N THR A 54 8.62 25.78 6.54
CA THR A 54 7.33 26.41 6.22
C THR A 54 6.35 25.41 5.61
N VAL A 55 6.79 24.62 4.62
CA VAL A 55 5.94 23.58 4.01
C VAL A 55 5.54 22.51 5.03
N THR A 56 6.50 22.08 5.86
CA THR A 56 6.24 21.08 6.92
C THR A 56 5.26 21.61 7.97
N LEU A 57 5.46 22.85 8.43
CA LEU A 57 4.59 23.50 9.40
C LEU A 57 3.17 23.68 8.87
N ARG A 58 3.03 24.13 7.61
CA ARG A 58 1.72 24.25 6.97
C ARG A 58 1.00 22.91 6.93
N GLY A 59 1.72 21.84 6.60
CA GLY A 59 1.15 20.50 6.60
C GLY A 59 0.68 20.02 7.99
N TRP A 60 1.42 20.36 9.05
CA TRP A 60 0.97 20.08 10.43
C TRP A 60 -0.28 20.86 10.82
N LEU A 61 -0.40 22.12 10.40
CA LEU A 61 -1.54 22.98 10.73
C LEU A 61 -2.82 22.51 10.03
N ASP A 62 -2.73 22.05 8.77
CA ASP A 62 -3.89 21.65 7.99
C ASP A 62 -4.19 20.14 8.07
N GLY A 63 -3.30 19.35 8.68
CA GLY A 63 -3.41 17.89 8.67
C GLY A 63 -3.21 17.24 7.29
N ALA A 64 -2.64 17.99 6.33
CA ALA A 64 -2.41 17.56 4.94
C ALA A 64 -0.91 17.61 4.59
N SER A 65 -0.49 16.88 3.56
CA SER A 65 0.88 17.00 3.05
C SER A 65 0.94 18.00 1.90
N TYR A 66 1.82 18.99 2.03
CA TYR A 66 2.17 19.92 0.95
C TYR A 66 3.54 19.61 0.35
N GLU A 67 4.14 18.50 0.75
CA GLU A 67 5.37 18.00 0.15
C GLU A 67 5.04 17.55 -1.28
N ASN A 68 5.78 18.07 -2.27
CA ASN A 68 5.54 17.81 -3.69
C ASN A 68 6.88 17.63 -4.42
N TYR A 69 6.82 17.52 -5.75
CA TYR A 69 8.02 17.35 -6.58
C TYR A 69 9.14 18.35 -6.27
N PHE A 70 8.84 19.66 -6.17
CA PHE A 70 9.83 20.69 -5.88
C PHE A 70 10.40 20.56 -4.46
N TYR A 71 9.55 20.24 -3.48
CA TYR A 71 9.98 19.98 -2.11
C TYR A 71 11.06 18.89 -2.03
N LEU A 72 10.90 17.78 -2.77
CA LEU A 72 11.85 16.67 -2.74
C LEU A 72 13.22 17.07 -3.32
N TRP A 73 13.24 17.92 -4.35
CA TRP A 73 14.48 18.50 -4.87
C TRP A 73 15.13 19.48 -3.89
N MET A 74 14.32 20.30 -3.20
CA MET A 74 14.82 21.18 -2.14
C MET A 74 15.36 20.40 -0.94
N PHE A 75 14.78 19.23 -0.64
CA PHE A 75 15.32 18.34 0.38
C PHE A 75 16.65 17.73 -0.04
N LEU A 76 16.80 17.29 -1.30
CA LEU A 76 18.11 16.87 -1.83
C LEU A 76 19.14 18.01 -1.76
N LEU A 77 18.75 19.23 -2.14
CA LEU A 77 19.61 20.41 -2.05
C LEU A 77 20.05 20.67 -0.60
N HIS A 78 19.15 20.50 0.37
CA HIS A 78 19.47 20.60 1.80
C HIS A 78 20.61 19.68 2.19
N LEU A 79 20.50 18.39 1.83
CA LEU A 79 21.51 17.38 2.14
C LEU A 79 22.84 17.70 1.45
N ALA A 80 22.81 18.06 0.16
CA ALA A 80 24.00 18.41 -0.61
C ALA A 80 24.74 19.62 -0.03
N LEU A 81 24.01 20.70 0.28
CA LEU A 81 24.58 21.90 0.91
C LEU A 81 25.08 21.60 2.33
N GLY A 82 24.37 20.77 3.09
CA GLY A 82 24.76 20.35 4.43
C GLY A 82 26.09 19.61 4.43
N LEU A 83 26.23 18.61 3.54
CA LEU A 83 27.48 17.86 3.35
C LEU A 83 28.62 18.78 2.88
N LEU A 84 28.34 19.68 1.94
CA LEU A 84 29.33 20.65 1.44
C LEU A 84 29.80 21.61 2.54
N LEU A 85 28.94 21.95 3.51
CA LEU A 85 29.27 22.84 4.62
C LEU A 85 30.18 22.18 5.66
N VAL A 86 30.13 20.85 5.84
CA VAL A 86 30.84 20.13 6.93
C VAL A 86 32.33 20.49 6.97
N VAL A 87 33.05 20.27 5.86
CA VAL A 87 34.52 20.45 5.82
C VAL A 87 34.92 21.93 5.98
N PRO A 88 34.37 22.88 5.20
CA PRO A 88 34.67 24.31 5.38
C PRO A 88 34.35 24.82 6.78
N PHE A 89 33.24 24.38 7.38
CA PHE A 89 32.83 24.80 8.71
C PHE A 89 33.77 24.29 9.80
N ILE A 90 34.10 22.98 9.78
CA ILE A 90 35.02 22.38 10.75
C ILE A 90 36.40 23.00 10.62
N ALA A 91 36.91 23.19 9.40
CA ALA A 91 38.19 23.85 9.15
C ALA A 91 38.20 25.28 9.69
N PHE A 92 37.16 26.08 9.35
CA PHE A 92 37.03 27.44 9.84
C PHE A 92 36.97 27.49 11.37
N GLY A 93 36.06 26.74 11.98
CA GLY A 93 35.81 26.76 13.41
C GLY A 93 37.04 26.32 14.20
N THR A 94 37.72 25.26 13.76
CA THR A 94 38.95 24.75 14.40
C THR A 94 40.08 25.78 14.32
N ILE A 95 40.38 26.31 13.12
CA ILE A 95 41.45 27.30 12.94
C ILE A 95 41.13 28.59 13.71
N HIS A 96 39.87 29.04 13.69
CA HIS A 96 39.45 30.24 14.41
C HIS A 96 39.58 30.08 15.92
N LEU A 97 39.23 28.91 16.46
CA LEU A 97 39.34 28.56 17.87
C LEU A 97 40.80 28.49 18.31
N ILE A 98 41.67 27.82 17.56
CA ILE A 98 43.11 27.72 17.84
C ILE A 98 43.77 29.11 17.86
N THR A 99 43.45 29.95 16.88
CA THR A 99 44.02 31.31 16.76
C THR A 99 43.44 32.31 17.76
N SER A 100 42.29 32.00 18.38
CA SER A 100 41.59 32.91 19.29
C SER A 100 41.57 32.48 20.76
N ARG A 101 41.98 31.24 21.10
CA ARG A 101 41.91 30.66 22.46
C ARG A 101 42.63 31.47 23.54
N ASN A 102 43.70 32.16 23.17
CA ASN A 102 44.54 32.94 24.09
C ASN A 102 44.19 34.45 24.12
N ARG A 103 43.08 34.87 23.48
CA ARG A 103 42.68 36.28 23.47
C ARG A 103 42.19 36.73 24.86
N ARG A 104 42.46 38.00 25.20
CA ARG A 104 42.11 38.63 26.50
C ARG A 104 40.61 38.62 26.80
N ASN A 105 39.75 38.69 25.79
CA ASN A 105 38.30 38.67 25.97
C ASN A 105 37.79 37.24 26.19
N ARG A 106 37.85 36.78 27.44
CA ARG A 106 37.44 35.41 27.83
C ARG A 106 35.95 35.15 27.60
N ARG A 107 35.08 36.16 27.69
CA ARG A 107 33.64 36.02 27.42
C ARG A 107 33.38 35.64 25.97
N ALA A 108 33.97 36.36 25.01
CA ALA A 108 33.83 36.06 23.59
C ALA A 108 34.37 34.66 23.23
N VAL A 109 35.49 34.26 23.84
CA VAL A 109 36.09 32.91 23.65
C VAL A 109 35.16 31.80 24.17
N ARG A 110 34.59 31.93 25.38
CA ARG A 110 33.65 30.93 25.94
C ARG A 110 32.39 30.77 25.09
N VAL A 111 31.79 31.89 24.65
CA VAL A 111 30.62 31.84 23.76
C VAL A 111 31.01 31.24 22.40
N GLY A 112 32.23 31.48 21.92
CA GLY A 112 32.76 30.85 20.71
C GLY A 112 32.89 29.33 20.81
N TYR A 113 33.34 28.80 21.97
CA TYR A 113 33.35 27.35 22.23
C TYR A 113 31.94 26.76 22.21
N ALA A 114 30.99 27.40 22.90
CA ALA A 114 29.60 26.97 22.92
C ALA A 114 29.00 26.96 21.50
N LEU A 115 29.20 28.04 20.73
CA LEU A 115 28.75 28.12 19.33
C LEU A 115 29.33 27.00 18.47
N PHE A 116 30.64 26.75 18.55
CA PHE A 116 31.29 25.72 17.77
C PHE A 116 30.76 24.32 18.13
N PHE A 117 30.59 24.04 19.43
CA PHE A 117 30.01 22.78 19.89
C PHE A 117 28.56 22.61 19.42
N THR A 118 27.71 23.63 19.58
CA THR A 118 26.32 23.58 19.09
C THR A 118 26.27 23.37 17.58
N ALA A 119 27.16 23.99 16.82
CA ALA A 119 27.22 23.78 15.38
C ALA A 119 27.70 22.37 15.00
N ILE A 120 28.64 21.78 15.74
CA ILE A 120 28.99 20.35 15.59
C ILE A 120 27.76 19.48 15.83
N VAL A 121 26.95 19.78 16.85
CA VAL A 121 25.70 19.06 17.11
C VAL A 121 24.74 19.16 15.92
N VAL A 122 24.62 20.31 15.25
CA VAL A 122 23.84 20.45 14.00
C VAL A 122 24.37 19.52 12.91
N LEU A 123 25.68 19.50 12.68
CA LEU A 123 26.29 18.66 11.63
C LEU A 123 26.13 17.16 11.93
N LEU A 124 26.39 16.74 13.17
CA LEU A 124 26.27 15.34 13.59
C LEU A 124 24.82 14.86 13.58
N SER A 125 23.88 15.68 14.03
CA SER A 125 22.46 15.35 13.96
C SER A 125 21.96 15.25 12.51
N GLY A 126 22.45 16.11 11.61
CA GLY A 126 22.14 16.03 10.17
C GLY A 126 22.64 14.72 9.55
N LEU A 127 23.89 14.36 9.80
CA LEU A 127 24.47 13.09 9.33
C LEU A 127 23.74 11.87 9.90
N ALA A 128 23.38 11.89 11.18
CA ALA A 128 22.63 10.81 11.83
C ALA A 128 21.22 10.63 11.24
N LEU A 129 20.57 11.71 10.80
CA LEU A 129 19.25 11.66 10.16
C LEU A 129 19.27 11.14 8.72
N MET A 130 20.43 11.17 8.05
CA MET A 130 20.57 10.65 6.68
C MET A 130 20.47 9.12 6.58
N ARG A 131 20.67 8.39 7.68
CA ARG A 131 20.52 6.92 7.75
C ARG A 131 21.39 6.15 6.75
N VAL A 132 22.65 6.57 6.61
CA VAL A 132 23.62 5.96 5.69
C VAL A 132 24.36 4.80 6.38
N GLY A 133 24.47 3.66 5.69
CA GLY A 133 25.23 2.49 6.16
C GLY A 133 24.68 1.93 7.47
N ASN A 134 25.56 1.70 8.46
CA ASN A 134 25.19 1.08 9.74
C ASN A 134 24.53 2.05 10.74
N ILE A 135 24.37 3.34 10.39
CA ILE A 135 23.75 4.35 11.25
C ILE A 135 22.26 4.45 10.92
N GLU A 136 21.52 3.36 11.09
CA GLU A 136 20.07 3.35 10.87
C GLU A 136 19.33 3.61 12.19
N LEU A 137 18.94 4.86 12.44
CA LEU A 137 18.03 5.22 13.53
C LEU A 137 16.62 4.66 13.24
N ARG A 138 16.42 3.36 13.52
CA ARG A 138 15.14 2.64 13.31
C ARG A 138 14.10 2.97 14.38
N GLN A 139 14.52 3.14 15.63
CA GLN A 139 13.62 3.47 16.73
C GLN A 139 13.06 4.88 16.59
N GLU A 140 11.74 5.01 16.66
CA GLU A 140 11.03 6.27 16.45
C GLU A 140 11.41 7.34 17.48
N ALA A 141 11.53 6.96 18.76
CA ALA A 141 11.88 7.86 19.85
C ALA A 141 13.26 8.50 19.64
N SER A 142 14.29 7.70 19.36
CA SER A 142 15.66 8.17 19.15
C SER A 142 15.75 9.08 17.92
N ARG A 143 15.07 8.72 16.83
CA ARG A 143 15.01 9.55 15.63
C ARG A 143 14.31 10.89 15.90
N ARG A 144 13.19 10.88 16.62
CA ARG A 144 12.45 12.09 16.98
C ARG A 144 13.31 13.03 17.84
N PHE A 145 14.06 12.48 18.78
CA PHE A 145 15.02 13.25 19.59
C PHE A 145 16.09 13.92 18.70
N VAL A 146 16.75 13.16 17.82
CA VAL A 146 17.78 13.70 16.91
C VAL A 146 17.19 14.73 15.94
N TYR A 147 15.97 14.52 15.46
CA TYR A 147 15.25 15.49 14.62
C TYR A 147 15.05 16.83 15.34
N TRP A 148 14.51 16.81 16.55
CA TRP A 148 14.32 18.04 17.32
C TRP A 148 15.63 18.71 17.69
N LEU A 149 16.68 17.92 17.96
CA LEU A 149 18.03 18.44 18.13
C LEU A 149 18.51 19.18 16.87
N HIS A 150 18.28 18.61 15.68
CA HIS A 150 18.64 19.21 14.40
C HIS A 150 17.83 20.47 14.06
N VAL A 151 16.59 20.60 14.55
CA VAL A 151 15.73 21.77 14.36
C VAL A 151 16.06 22.90 15.35
N ILE A 152 16.32 22.56 16.62
CA ILE A 152 16.54 23.56 17.69
C ILE A 152 17.98 24.07 17.70
N ALA A 153 18.98 23.20 17.48
CA ALA A 153 20.39 23.57 17.56
C ALA A 153 20.80 24.71 16.60
N PRO A 154 20.28 24.83 15.36
CA PRO A 154 20.54 25.98 14.50
C PRO A 154 20.02 27.31 15.07
N LEU A 155 18.85 27.30 15.74
CA LEU A 155 18.31 28.49 16.41
C LEU A 155 19.21 28.90 17.58
N SER A 156 19.65 27.93 18.38
CA SER A 156 20.62 28.15 19.45
C SER A 156 21.97 28.65 18.92
N ALA A 157 22.46 28.11 17.80
CA ALA A 157 23.68 28.56 17.15
C ALA A 157 23.56 30.00 16.63
N GLY A 158 22.41 30.36 16.04
CA GLY A 158 22.12 31.74 15.62
C GLY A 158 22.16 32.73 16.80
N TRP A 159 21.53 32.36 17.92
CA TRP A 159 21.56 33.13 19.16
C TRP A 159 22.98 33.25 19.75
N LEU A 160 23.72 32.14 19.84
CA LEU A 160 25.10 32.12 20.31
C LEU A 160 26.03 32.93 19.40
N TYR A 161 25.81 32.92 18.09
CA TYR A 161 26.53 33.77 17.15
C TYR A 161 26.26 35.26 17.41
N TRP A 162 25.00 35.63 17.66
CA TRP A 162 24.64 37.00 18.05
C TRP A 162 25.36 37.43 19.33
N LEU A 163 25.32 36.60 20.39
CA LEU A 163 26.05 36.84 21.64
C LEU A 163 27.57 36.92 21.45
N HIS A 164 28.13 36.04 20.61
CA HIS A 164 29.56 36.04 20.28
C HIS A 164 29.99 37.35 19.61
N ARG A 165 29.13 37.91 18.75
CA ARG A 165 29.36 39.21 18.09
C ARG A 165 29.12 40.41 19.00
N LEU A 166 28.19 40.34 19.94
CA LEU A 166 28.00 41.38 20.98
C LEU A 166 29.20 41.47 21.92
N ALA A 167 29.77 40.32 22.31
CA ALA A 167 30.99 40.28 23.10
C ALA A 167 32.26 40.64 22.29
N GLY A 168 32.17 40.70 20.95
CA GLY A 168 33.29 40.95 20.04
C GLY A 168 33.13 42.23 19.20
N PRO A 169 33.62 42.27 17.94
CA PRO A 169 33.40 43.40 17.04
C PRO A 169 31.92 43.56 16.68
N ARG A 170 31.39 44.80 16.79
CA ARG A 170 29.98 45.13 16.54
C ARG A 170 29.45 44.52 15.23
N ILE A 171 28.21 44.04 15.27
CA ILE A 171 27.49 43.57 14.08
C ILE A 171 27.27 44.77 13.17
N LYS A 172 27.68 44.62 11.90
CA LYS A 172 27.35 45.61 10.88
C LYS A 172 25.94 45.33 10.36
N TRP A 173 24.94 45.88 11.04
CA TRP A 173 23.51 45.61 10.78
C TRP A 173 23.10 45.77 9.32
N LYS A 174 23.73 46.67 8.55
CA LYS A 174 23.54 46.79 7.09
C LYS A 174 23.71 45.45 6.36
N TYR A 175 24.79 44.72 6.65
CA TYR A 175 25.05 43.42 6.01
C TYR A 175 24.11 42.33 6.54
N GLY A 176 23.72 42.40 7.82
CA GLY A 176 22.72 41.49 8.40
C GLY A 176 21.33 41.65 7.78
N MET A 177 20.90 42.89 7.55
CA MET A 177 19.64 43.19 6.86
C MET A 177 19.68 42.76 5.40
N MET A 178 20.77 43.04 4.68
CA MET A 178 20.95 42.56 3.30
C MET A 178 20.90 41.03 3.21
N TYR A 179 21.54 40.33 4.15
CA TYR A 179 21.50 38.88 4.25
C TYR A 179 20.06 38.37 4.50
N GLY A 180 19.36 38.95 5.47
CA GLY A 180 17.97 38.60 5.78
C GLY A 180 17.03 38.83 4.59
N ALA A 181 17.18 39.96 3.90
CA ALA A 181 16.40 40.28 2.70
C ALA A 181 16.67 39.28 1.56
N ALA A 182 17.93 38.91 1.31
CA ALA A 182 18.27 37.92 0.29
C ALA A 182 17.67 36.55 0.60
N VAL A 183 17.74 36.10 1.85
CA VAL A 183 17.10 34.87 2.32
C VAL A 183 15.58 34.92 2.12
N ALA A 184 14.94 36.04 2.50
CA ALA A 184 13.49 36.20 2.34
C ALA A 184 13.05 36.17 0.87
N VAL A 185 13.79 36.83 -0.03
CA VAL A 185 13.52 36.81 -1.48
C VAL A 185 13.65 35.39 -2.04
N LEU A 186 14.69 34.65 -1.65
CA LEU A 186 14.88 33.26 -2.09
C LEU A 186 13.74 32.35 -1.59
N VAL A 187 13.33 32.51 -0.33
CA VAL A 187 12.19 31.76 0.24
C VAL A 187 10.91 32.07 -0.52
N ALA A 188 10.61 33.35 -0.78
CA ALA A 188 9.44 33.75 -1.56
C ALA A 188 9.46 33.18 -2.98
N ALA A 189 10.62 33.17 -3.65
CA ALA A 189 10.78 32.57 -4.97
C ALA A 189 10.54 31.05 -4.92
N MET A 190 11.09 30.33 -3.94
CA MET A 190 10.87 28.89 -3.76
C MET A 190 9.40 28.57 -3.49
N ILE A 191 8.71 29.36 -2.68
CA ILE A 191 7.26 29.24 -2.45
C ILE A 191 6.47 29.51 -3.75
N GLY A 192 6.90 30.48 -4.56
CA GLY A 192 6.30 30.72 -5.87
C GLY A 192 6.42 29.52 -6.82
N VAL A 193 7.60 28.90 -6.87
CA VAL A 193 7.88 27.72 -7.72
C VAL A 193 7.18 26.45 -7.20
N GLN A 194 6.94 26.33 -5.90
CA GLN A 194 6.21 25.20 -5.30
C GLN A 194 4.89 24.87 -6.02
N ASN A 195 4.20 25.89 -6.53
CA ASN A 195 2.90 25.73 -7.18
C ASN A 195 3.00 25.33 -8.66
N ALA A 196 4.20 25.32 -9.25
CA ALA A 196 4.44 24.86 -10.61
C ALA A 196 4.85 23.38 -10.60
N ASP A 197 3.96 22.48 -11.02
CA ASP A 197 4.31 21.08 -11.26
C ASP A 197 4.58 20.83 -12.75
N PRO A 198 5.86 20.75 -13.17
CA PRO A 198 6.21 20.57 -14.58
C PRO A 198 5.75 19.22 -15.15
N ARG A 199 5.38 18.25 -14.29
CA ARG A 199 4.91 16.92 -14.73
C ARG A 199 3.51 16.95 -15.32
N LYS A 200 2.75 18.03 -15.09
CA LYS A 200 1.45 18.25 -15.72
C LYS A 200 1.57 18.74 -17.16
N LEU A 201 2.78 19.05 -17.63
CA LEU A 201 3.03 19.50 -19.00
C LEU A 201 3.13 18.30 -19.94
N ASN A 202 2.39 18.36 -21.07
CA ASN A 202 2.41 17.34 -22.13
C ASN A 202 1.95 15.93 -21.71
N VAL A 203 1.11 15.82 -20.68
CA VAL A 203 0.47 14.54 -20.34
C VAL A 203 -0.47 14.13 -21.47
N LYS A 204 -0.31 12.90 -21.99
CA LYS A 204 -1.21 12.35 -22.98
C LYS A 204 -2.52 11.92 -22.31
N GLY A 205 -3.61 12.59 -22.66
CA GLY A 205 -4.95 12.23 -22.22
C GLY A 205 -5.63 11.24 -23.15
N SER A 206 -6.66 10.56 -22.64
CA SER A 206 -7.61 9.88 -23.52
C SER A 206 -8.44 10.92 -24.29
N PRO A 207 -8.67 10.75 -25.61
CA PRO A 207 -9.61 11.59 -26.36
C PRO A 207 -11.04 11.57 -25.78
N GLU A 208 -11.42 10.47 -25.11
CA GLU A 208 -12.74 10.28 -24.48
C GLU A 208 -12.75 10.78 -23.01
N GLY A 209 -11.61 11.24 -22.48
CA GLY A 209 -11.44 11.59 -21.07
C GLY A 209 -11.85 10.44 -20.14
N ARG A 210 -12.61 10.76 -19.09
CA ARG A 210 -13.10 9.76 -18.12
C ARG A 210 -13.97 8.66 -18.72
N LYS A 211 -14.65 8.91 -19.85
CA LYS A 211 -15.52 7.90 -20.50
C LYS A 211 -14.73 6.72 -21.06
N TYR A 212 -13.44 6.87 -21.30
CA TYR A 212 -12.58 5.76 -21.71
C TYR A 212 -12.62 4.61 -20.71
N PHE A 213 -12.77 4.89 -19.42
CA PHE A 213 -12.70 3.84 -18.42
C PHE A 213 -14.01 3.05 -18.28
N GLU A 214 -15.11 3.52 -18.86
CA GLU A 214 -16.38 2.80 -18.84
C GLU A 214 -16.31 1.53 -19.71
N PRO A 215 -16.97 0.42 -19.32
CA PRO A 215 -17.88 0.27 -18.18
C PRO A 215 -17.24 -0.14 -16.84
N SER A 216 -15.90 -0.09 -16.71
CA SER A 216 -15.29 -0.09 -15.37
C SER A 216 -15.61 1.21 -14.64
N LEU A 217 -15.68 1.18 -13.31
CA LEU A 217 -15.90 2.36 -12.48
C LEU A 217 -14.59 3.03 -12.05
N GLY A 218 -13.44 2.43 -12.37
CA GLY A 218 -12.14 2.96 -11.99
C GLY A 218 -11.72 4.12 -12.89
N VAL A 219 -11.19 5.20 -12.32
CA VAL A 219 -10.81 6.40 -13.06
C VAL A 219 -9.44 6.91 -12.67
N THR A 220 -8.83 7.71 -13.54
CA THR A 220 -7.70 8.56 -13.17
C THR A 220 -8.20 9.93 -12.70
N ALA A 221 -7.46 10.59 -11.81
CA ALA A 221 -7.92 11.85 -11.20
C ALA A 221 -8.29 12.93 -12.22
N ASP A 222 -7.52 13.02 -13.31
CA ASP A 222 -7.69 14.00 -14.38
C ASP A 222 -8.28 13.42 -15.68
N GLY A 223 -8.58 12.11 -15.71
CA GLY A 223 -9.06 11.42 -16.91
C GLY A 223 -7.96 11.13 -17.95
N ASN A 224 -6.70 11.42 -17.65
CA ASN A 224 -5.57 11.14 -18.54
C ASN A 224 -5.00 9.73 -18.31
N PHE A 225 -4.15 9.28 -19.24
CA PHE A 225 -3.43 8.02 -19.07
C PHE A 225 -2.25 8.17 -18.11
N LEU A 226 -1.94 7.10 -17.38
CA LEU A 226 -0.79 7.00 -16.50
C LEU A 226 0.41 6.41 -17.24
N ASN A 227 1.62 6.82 -16.86
CA ASN A 227 2.83 6.22 -17.39
C ASN A 227 2.96 4.74 -16.94
N ALA A 228 2.98 3.81 -17.90
CA ALA A 228 3.05 2.37 -17.64
C ALA A 228 4.28 1.99 -16.80
N ASP A 229 5.45 2.59 -17.08
CA ASP A 229 6.68 2.30 -16.34
C ASP A 229 6.56 2.73 -14.88
N THR A 230 5.84 3.82 -14.58
CA THR A 230 5.56 4.23 -13.19
C THR A 230 4.67 3.19 -12.49
N LEU A 231 3.70 2.59 -13.19
CA LEU A 231 2.86 1.54 -12.63
C LEU A 231 3.58 0.20 -12.46
N MET A 232 4.74 -0.01 -13.09
CA MET A 232 5.49 -1.27 -13.07
C MET A 232 6.80 -1.19 -12.28
N MET A 233 6.86 -0.37 -11.22
CA MET A 233 8.08 -0.15 -10.43
C MET A 233 8.31 -1.17 -9.30
N ASP A 234 7.85 -2.41 -9.43
CA ASP A 234 7.93 -3.42 -8.35
C ASP A 234 9.38 -3.73 -7.93
N GLU A 235 10.31 -3.80 -8.89
CA GLU A 235 11.75 -3.98 -8.60
C GLU A 235 12.35 -2.80 -7.82
N TYR A 236 11.82 -1.60 -7.99
CA TYR A 236 12.22 -0.44 -7.20
C TYR A 236 11.70 -0.57 -5.76
N CYS A 237 10.47 -1.06 -5.56
CA CYS A 237 9.90 -1.36 -4.25
C CYS A 237 10.71 -2.46 -3.52
N MET A 238 11.10 -3.53 -4.23
CA MET A 238 11.85 -4.68 -3.71
C MET A 238 13.14 -4.27 -2.97
N LYS A 239 13.79 -3.17 -3.35
CA LYS A 239 15.03 -2.68 -2.72
C LYS A 239 14.89 -2.38 -1.22
N CYS A 240 13.68 -2.07 -0.76
CA CYS A 240 13.37 -1.83 0.65
C CYS A 240 12.29 -2.79 1.21
N HIS A 241 11.61 -3.53 0.32
CA HIS A 241 10.46 -4.40 0.61
C HIS A 241 10.64 -5.79 -0.03
N ALA A 242 11.76 -6.44 0.24
CA ALA A 242 12.11 -7.70 -0.39
C ALA A 242 11.16 -8.83 0.03
N ASP A 243 10.80 -8.91 1.32
CA ASP A 243 9.92 -9.97 1.81
C ASP A 243 8.49 -9.81 1.28
N ALA A 244 7.98 -8.57 1.23
CA ALA A 244 6.68 -8.29 0.62
C ALA A 244 6.66 -8.58 -0.88
N TYR A 245 7.74 -8.23 -1.60
CA TYR A 245 7.88 -8.49 -3.04
C TYR A 245 7.85 -9.99 -3.33
N GLU A 246 8.64 -10.81 -2.62
CA GLU A 246 8.67 -12.26 -2.80
C GLU A 246 7.30 -12.90 -2.55
N GLN A 247 6.54 -12.41 -1.57
CA GLN A 247 5.18 -12.87 -1.32
C GLN A 247 4.21 -12.48 -2.44
N HIS A 248 4.26 -11.21 -2.88
CA HIS A 248 3.40 -10.67 -3.94
C HIS A 248 3.65 -11.34 -5.28
N LEU A 249 4.91 -11.66 -5.60
CA LEU A 249 5.31 -12.28 -6.87
C LEU A 249 4.54 -13.58 -7.15
N HIS A 250 4.20 -14.32 -6.10
CA HIS A 250 3.48 -15.61 -6.17
C HIS A 250 1.96 -15.48 -5.95
N SER A 251 1.45 -14.26 -5.76
CA SER A 251 0.03 -14.03 -5.50
C SER A 251 -0.81 -14.06 -6.76
N ALA A 252 -2.10 -14.38 -6.61
CA ALA A 252 -3.08 -14.25 -7.68
C ALA A 252 -3.27 -12.79 -8.16
N HIS A 253 -2.89 -11.79 -7.35
CA HIS A 253 -2.88 -10.39 -7.77
C HIS A 253 -1.78 -10.10 -8.79
N ARG A 254 -0.56 -10.64 -8.59
CA ARG A 254 0.51 -10.53 -9.59
C ARG A 254 0.17 -11.32 -10.86
N ILE A 255 -0.56 -12.42 -10.70
CA ILE A 255 -1.00 -13.34 -11.76
C ILE A 255 -2.49 -13.12 -12.05
N SER A 256 -2.89 -11.86 -12.27
CA SER A 256 -4.28 -11.47 -12.49
C SER A 256 -4.61 -11.10 -13.93
N SER A 257 -3.61 -10.77 -14.75
CA SER A 257 -3.78 -10.23 -16.10
C SER A 257 -3.62 -11.35 -17.14
N PHE A 258 -3.24 -11.04 -18.37
CA PHE A 258 -3.05 -12.01 -19.45
C PHE A 258 -1.97 -13.07 -19.15
N ASN A 259 -1.19 -12.89 -18.07
CA ASN A 259 -0.28 -13.91 -17.53
C ASN A 259 -0.98 -15.05 -16.75
N ASN A 260 -2.29 -14.96 -16.54
CA ASN A 260 -3.12 -16.01 -15.95
C ASN A 260 -3.90 -16.74 -17.04
N PRO A 261 -3.63 -18.03 -17.30
CA PRO A 261 -4.23 -18.74 -18.43
C PRO A 261 -5.76 -18.86 -18.34
N MET A 262 -6.31 -18.98 -17.13
CA MET A 262 -7.76 -19.11 -16.93
C MET A 262 -8.47 -17.78 -17.20
N TYR A 263 -7.89 -16.68 -16.70
CA TYR A 263 -8.41 -15.35 -16.99
C TYR A 263 -8.24 -14.98 -18.47
N PHE A 264 -7.07 -15.27 -19.05
CA PHE A 264 -6.75 -15.00 -20.44
C PHE A 264 -7.81 -15.58 -21.38
N ALA A 265 -8.22 -16.83 -21.18
CA ALA A 265 -9.27 -17.46 -21.96
C ALA A 265 -10.61 -16.71 -21.88
N SER A 266 -11.05 -16.38 -20.66
CA SER A 266 -12.33 -15.68 -20.40
C SER A 266 -12.36 -14.25 -20.98
N VAL A 267 -11.31 -13.46 -20.76
CA VAL A 267 -11.25 -12.08 -21.27
C VAL A 267 -11.11 -12.07 -22.79
N ASN A 268 -10.36 -13.00 -23.39
CA ASN A 268 -10.23 -13.08 -24.83
C ASN A 268 -11.56 -13.47 -25.50
N GLU A 269 -12.28 -14.45 -24.95
CA GLU A 269 -13.63 -14.79 -25.42
C GLU A 269 -14.58 -13.58 -25.33
N THR A 270 -14.55 -12.85 -24.20
CA THR A 270 -15.35 -11.63 -24.01
C THR A 270 -15.00 -10.56 -25.05
N ARG A 271 -13.71 -10.37 -25.36
CA ARG A 271 -13.23 -9.43 -26.38
C ARG A 271 -13.71 -9.82 -27.78
N GLU A 272 -13.57 -11.10 -28.15
CA GLU A 272 -14.03 -11.60 -29.45
C GLU A 272 -15.55 -11.48 -29.61
N PHE A 273 -16.29 -11.78 -28.54
CA PHE A 273 -17.75 -11.65 -28.52
C PHE A 273 -18.17 -10.18 -28.67
N ALA A 274 -17.59 -9.28 -27.87
CA ALA A 274 -17.87 -7.85 -27.94
C ALA A 274 -17.54 -7.28 -29.33
N LEU A 275 -16.40 -7.68 -29.91
CA LEU A 275 -16.01 -7.23 -31.24
C LEU A 275 -17.03 -7.66 -32.31
N LYS A 276 -17.55 -8.89 -32.23
CA LYS A 276 -18.59 -9.38 -33.14
C LYS A 276 -19.95 -8.70 -32.91
N ARG A 277 -20.30 -8.41 -31.66
CA ARG A 277 -21.60 -7.85 -31.26
C ARG A 277 -21.68 -6.33 -31.47
N ASP A 278 -20.65 -5.60 -31.05
CA ASP A 278 -20.65 -4.16 -30.87
C ASP A 278 -19.66 -3.44 -31.81
N GLY A 279 -18.75 -4.18 -32.46
CA GLY A 279 -17.71 -3.62 -33.34
C GLY A 279 -16.47 -3.10 -32.60
N ASP A 280 -16.40 -3.26 -31.28
CA ASP A 280 -15.23 -2.93 -30.47
C ASP A 280 -15.07 -3.87 -29.25
N VAL A 281 -13.98 -3.72 -28.50
CA VAL A 281 -13.67 -4.55 -27.33
C VAL A 281 -14.03 -3.87 -26.01
N LYS A 282 -14.74 -2.74 -26.02
CA LYS A 282 -14.90 -1.87 -24.84
C LYS A 282 -15.64 -2.54 -23.69
N ALA A 283 -16.53 -3.50 -23.97
CA ALA A 283 -17.17 -4.30 -22.93
C ALA A 283 -16.16 -5.01 -22.01
N SER A 284 -15.00 -5.41 -22.54
CA SER A 284 -13.92 -6.06 -21.77
C SER A 284 -13.19 -5.13 -20.80
N ARG A 285 -13.35 -3.80 -20.91
CA ARG A 285 -12.81 -2.84 -19.93
C ARG A 285 -13.39 -3.07 -18.54
N TRP A 286 -14.58 -3.67 -18.43
CA TRP A 286 -15.16 -4.16 -17.16
C TRP A 286 -14.20 -5.09 -16.40
N CYS A 287 -13.49 -5.97 -17.11
CA CYS A 287 -12.47 -6.84 -16.53
C CYS A 287 -11.21 -6.03 -16.15
N ALA A 288 -10.81 -5.13 -17.06
CA ALA A 288 -9.51 -4.47 -17.07
C ALA A 288 -9.24 -3.61 -15.82
N GLY A 289 -10.27 -2.95 -15.26
CA GLY A 289 -10.11 -2.16 -14.03
C GLY A 289 -9.67 -2.99 -12.81
N CYS A 290 -10.00 -4.28 -12.76
CA CYS A 290 -9.60 -5.17 -11.67
C CYS A 290 -8.40 -6.05 -12.04
N HIS A 291 -8.31 -6.52 -13.28
CA HIS A 291 -7.36 -7.55 -13.70
C HIS A 291 -6.17 -7.02 -14.49
N ASP A 292 -6.37 -6.01 -15.34
CA ASP A 292 -5.40 -5.46 -16.28
C ASP A 292 -5.11 -3.96 -16.07
N PRO A 293 -4.94 -3.47 -14.82
CA PRO A 293 -4.90 -2.03 -14.56
C PRO A 293 -3.73 -1.33 -15.25
N VAL A 294 -2.58 -1.99 -15.42
CA VAL A 294 -1.42 -1.38 -16.09
C VAL A 294 -1.70 -1.04 -17.56
N PRO A 295 -2.06 -1.99 -18.45
CA PRO A 295 -2.38 -1.64 -19.83
C PRO A 295 -3.67 -0.83 -19.96
N PHE A 296 -4.60 -0.96 -19.01
CA PHE A 296 -5.84 -0.20 -19.01
C PHE A 296 -5.61 1.29 -18.75
N TYR A 297 -4.98 1.64 -17.62
CA TYR A 297 -4.74 3.04 -17.26
C TYR A 297 -3.63 3.70 -18.08
N SER A 298 -2.79 2.94 -18.80
CA SER A 298 -1.80 3.49 -19.73
C SER A 298 -2.33 3.65 -21.17
N GLY A 299 -3.57 3.27 -21.44
CA GLY A 299 -4.23 3.44 -22.74
C GLY A 299 -3.86 2.39 -23.80
N GLN A 300 -3.23 1.29 -23.41
CA GLN A 300 -2.80 0.23 -24.33
C GLN A 300 -3.91 -0.82 -24.56
N PHE A 301 -4.79 -1.02 -23.58
CA PHE A 301 -5.76 -2.12 -23.55
C PHE A 301 -6.72 -2.19 -24.76
N ASP A 302 -7.05 -1.03 -25.32
CA ASP A 302 -7.94 -0.88 -26.47
C ASP A 302 -7.22 -0.76 -27.81
N ASP A 303 -5.89 -0.62 -27.81
CA ASP A 303 -5.12 -0.50 -29.05
C ASP A 303 -5.28 -1.81 -29.86
N PRO A 304 -5.82 -1.77 -31.09
CA PRO A 304 -5.99 -2.97 -31.92
C PRO A 304 -4.68 -3.68 -32.25
N LYS A 305 -3.54 -2.99 -32.10
CA LYS A 305 -2.18 -3.53 -32.33
C LYS A 305 -1.51 -4.00 -31.04
N TYR A 306 -2.20 -3.93 -29.91
CA TYR A 306 -1.64 -4.31 -28.63
C TYR A 306 -1.37 -5.82 -28.56
N ASP A 307 -0.11 -6.18 -28.32
CA ASP A 307 0.28 -7.58 -28.08
C ASP A 307 -0.12 -7.99 -26.66
N ILE A 308 -1.34 -8.49 -26.53
CA ILE A 308 -1.92 -8.96 -25.26
C ILE A 308 -1.20 -10.19 -24.67
N VAL A 309 -0.23 -10.79 -25.36
CA VAL A 309 0.47 -12.01 -24.91
C VAL A 309 1.87 -11.68 -24.40
N ASN A 310 2.65 -10.93 -25.18
CA ASN A 310 4.07 -10.71 -24.92
C ASN A 310 4.39 -9.30 -24.43
N HIS A 311 3.50 -8.33 -24.59
CA HIS A 311 3.78 -6.98 -24.14
C HIS A 311 3.97 -6.96 -22.60
N PRO A 312 5.00 -6.27 -22.05
CA PRO A 312 5.29 -6.30 -20.61
C PRO A 312 4.09 -5.91 -19.72
N THR A 313 3.32 -4.91 -20.14
CA THR A 313 2.12 -4.47 -19.42
C THR A 313 1.02 -5.54 -19.41
N ALA A 314 0.90 -6.38 -20.44
CA ALA A 314 -0.08 -7.48 -20.50
C ALA A 314 0.20 -8.54 -19.45
N ARG A 315 1.46 -8.63 -19.02
CA ARG A 315 1.92 -9.60 -18.03
C ARG A 315 2.15 -8.99 -16.65
N ALA A 316 1.76 -7.73 -16.44
CA ALA A 316 2.05 -7.01 -15.20
C ALA A 316 1.13 -7.42 -14.04
N GLY A 317 -0.15 -7.68 -14.31
CA GLY A 317 -1.15 -7.92 -13.26
C GLY A 317 -1.39 -6.69 -12.40
N ILE A 318 -1.82 -6.92 -11.16
CA ILE A 318 -1.90 -5.90 -10.11
C ILE A 318 -0.51 -5.79 -9.46
N THR A 319 0.25 -4.76 -9.83
CA THR A 319 1.59 -4.46 -9.30
C THR A 319 1.52 -3.84 -7.91
N CYS A 320 2.66 -3.71 -7.22
CA CYS A 320 2.75 -2.98 -5.95
C CYS A 320 2.21 -1.55 -6.13
N THR A 321 2.61 -0.91 -7.24
CA THR A 321 2.23 0.48 -7.50
C THR A 321 0.75 0.60 -7.82
N VAL A 322 0.14 -0.32 -8.57
CA VAL A 322 -1.30 -0.27 -8.86
C VAL A 322 -2.12 -0.20 -7.57
N CYS A 323 -1.89 -1.12 -6.61
CA CYS A 323 -2.63 -1.08 -5.35
C CYS A 323 -2.31 0.18 -4.55
N HIS A 324 -1.03 0.52 -4.38
CA HIS A 324 -0.62 1.60 -3.49
C HIS A 324 -0.77 3.01 -4.08
N ALA A 325 -1.02 3.12 -5.39
CA ALA A 325 -1.29 4.38 -6.09
C ALA A 325 -2.77 4.77 -6.08
N ILE A 326 -3.67 3.88 -5.67
CA ILE A 326 -5.08 4.25 -5.44
C ILE A 326 -5.12 5.35 -4.37
N THR A 327 -5.73 6.49 -4.71
CA THR A 327 -5.76 7.69 -3.85
C THR A 327 -7.07 7.83 -3.11
N SER A 328 -8.17 7.38 -3.70
CA SER A 328 -9.48 7.33 -3.09
C SER A 328 -10.30 6.15 -3.60
N LEU A 329 -11.25 5.73 -2.78
CA LEU A 329 -12.43 5.01 -3.27
C LEU A 329 -13.44 6.09 -3.63
N ASN A 330 -14.10 5.97 -4.78
CA ASN A 330 -15.03 7.00 -5.21
C ASN A 330 -16.14 7.17 -4.16
N SER A 331 -16.74 8.34 -4.03
CA SER A 331 -17.91 8.52 -3.16
C SER A 331 -19.18 8.29 -3.97
N THR A 332 -20.23 7.79 -3.32
CA THR A 332 -21.56 7.85 -3.91
C THR A 332 -22.24 9.13 -3.44
N GLU A 333 -23.11 9.73 -4.26
CA GLU A 333 -23.85 10.95 -3.89
C GLU A 333 -24.68 10.81 -2.59
N TRP A 334 -24.85 9.58 -2.09
CA TRP A 334 -25.73 9.22 -0.99
C TRP A 334 -25.01 8.95 0.34
N ASN A 335 -23.67 9.01 0.41
CA ASN A 335 -22.94 8.86 1.68
C ASN A 335 -21.58 9.59 1.71
N ASP A 336 -21.20 10.05 2.90
CA ASP A 336 -19.83 10.56 3.19
C ASP A 336 -18.80 9.42 3.38
N HIS A 337 -19.16 8.18 3.01
CA HIS A 337 -18.33 6.98 3.16
C HIS A 337 -17.78 6.51 1.81
N TYR A 338 -16.74 5.66 1.86
CA TYR A 338 -16.17 5.05 0.67
C TYR A 338 -17.23 4.27 -0.14
N SER A 339 -17.17 4.36 -1.47
CA SER A 339 -18.01 3.53 -2.32
C SER A 339 -17.73 2.05 -2.12
N THR A 340 -18.80 1.28 -2.23
CA THR A 340 -18.80 -0.17 -2.20
C THR A 340 -19.55 -0.73 -3.42
N ARG A 341 -19.57 0.00 -4.54
CA ARG A 341 -20.24 -0.45 -5.77
C ARG A 341 -19.53 -1.65 -6.41
N GLY A 342 -18.21 -1.77 -6.22
CA GLY A 342 -17.40 -2.79 -6.88
C GLY A 342 -16.96 -2.37 -8.29
N ASN A 343 -16.56 -3.31 -9.16
CA ASN A 343 -16.13 -3.04 -10.54
C ASN A 343 -15.02 -1.97 -10.68
N ALA A 344 -14.03 -2.04 -9.79
CA ALA A 344 -12.89 -1.13 -9.68
C ALA A 344 -13.26 0.32 -9.33
N ASP A 345 -14.33 0.57 -8.56
CA ASP A 345 -14.79 1.94 -8.20
C ASP A 345 -13.82 2.70 -7.28
N TYR A 346 -12.68 3.10 -7.84
CA TYR A 346 -11.58 3.81 -7.20
C TYR A 346 -10.97 4.85 -8.14
N THR A 347 -10.26 5.81 -7.56
CA THR A 347 -9.39 6.73 -8.30
C THR A 347 -7.93 6.33 -8.12
N ILE A 348 -7.20 6.23 -9.23
CA ILE A 348 -5.76 5.98 -9.25
C ILE A 348 -5.01 7.19 -9.85
N GLU A 349 -3.85 7.50 -9.29
CA GLU A 349 -3.02 8.63 -9.73
C GLU A 349 -1.58 8.21 -9.92
N GLU A 350 -0.84 8.89 -10.80
CA GLU A 350 0.59 8.65 -10.94
C GLU A 350 1.32 9.08 -9.66
N PRO A 351 1.95 8.14 -8.91
CA PRO A 351 2.61 8.48 -7.67
C PRO A 351 3.84 9.36 -7.89
N ILE A 352 3.98 10.36 -7.01
CA ILE A 352 5.15 11.23 -6.97
C ILE A 352 6.33 10.46 -6.37
N HIS A 353 7.44 10.44 -7.07
CA HIS A 353 8.67 9.77 -6.64
C HIS A 353 9.74 10.77 -6.21
N TYR A 354 10.65 10.30 -5.35
CA TYR A 354 11.89 11.01 -5.04
C TYR A 354 12.76 11.18 -6.29
N PRO A 355 13.61 12.23 -6.36
CA PRO A 355 14.55 12.45 -7.46
C PRO A 355 15.33 11.17 -7.81
N PHE A 356 15.49 10.91 -9.11
CA PHE A 356 16.24 9.77 -9.66
C PHE A 356 15.64 8.37 -9.45
N ALA A 357 14.35 8.24 -9.10
CA ALA A 357 13.71 6.93 -8.90
C ALA A 357 13.80 6.00 -10.12
N LYS A 358 13.75 6.56 -11.34
CA LYS A 358 13.87 5.84 -12.62
C LYS A 358 15.28 5.87 -13.23
N SER A 359 16.29 6.34 -12.48
CA SER A 359 17.65 6.45 -13.02
C SER A 359 18.33 5.08 -13.10
N GLU A 360 18.88 4.75 -14.27
CA GLU A 360 19.73 3.57 -14.46
C GLU A 360 21.15 3.75 -13.87
N ASN A 361 21.58 5.00 -13.62
CA ASN A 361 22.85 5.27 -12.97
C ASN A 361 22.81 4.86 -11.48
N GLY A 362 23.67 3.92 -11.09
CA GLY A 362 23.72 3.37 -9.74
C GLY A 362 23.98 4.39 -8.63
N VAL A 363 24.77 5.45 -8.89
CA VAL A 363 25.01 6.52 -7.91
C VAL A 363 23.75 7.35 -7.69
N LEU A 364 23.07 7.75 -8.77
CA LEU A 364 21.83 8.51 -8.67
C LEU A 364 20.71 7.70 -8.01
N GLN A 365 20.64 6.40 -8.29
CA GLN A 365 19.70 5.50 -7.63
C GLN A 365 20.04 5.29 -6.14
N TRP A 366 21.32 5.20 -5.78
CA TRP A 366 21.74 5.20 -4.38
C TRP A 366 21.30 6.49 -3.67
N ILE A 367 21.48 7.67 -4.29
CA ILE A 367 21.01 8.96 -3.77
C ILE A 367 19.50 8.91 -3.54
N ASN A 368 18.73 8.42 -4.52
CA ASN A 368 17.29 8.25 -4.38
C ASN A 368 16.92 7.42 -3.15
N ASN A 369 17.49 6.22 -2.98
CA ASN A 369 17.21 5.36 -1.85
C ASN A 369 17.54 6.05 -0.51
N GLN A 370 18.64 6.82 -0.45
CA GLN A 370 18.99 7.57 0.75
C GLN A 370 17.95 8.67 1.04
N LEU A 371 17.46 9.37 0.02
CA LEU A 371 16.42 10.40 0.21
C LEU A 371 15.14 9.79 0.80
N VAL A 372 14.70 8.65 0.26
CA VAL A 372 13.53 7.90 0.77
C VAL A 372 13.75 7.49 2.23
N LYS A 373 14.90 6.89 2.55
CA LYS A 373 15.23 6.41 3.91
C LYS A 373 15.36 7.55 4.93
N ALA A 374 15.95 8.68 4.53
CA ALA A 374 16.14 9.85 5.39
C ALA A 374 14.79 10.51 5.75
N LYS A 375 13.88 10.61 4.77
CA LYS A 375 12.55 11.21 4.96
C LYS A 375 11.42 10.30 4.44
N PRO A 376 11.10 9.19 5.12
CA PRO A 376 10.09 8.25 4.63
C PRO A 376 8.65 8.77 4.75
N THR A 377 8.42 9.94 5.37
CA THR A 377 7.07 10.49 5.59
C THR A 377 6.31 10.68 4.28
N PHE A 378 6.93 11.32 3.29
CA PHE A 378 6.31 11.50 1.98
C PHE A 378 5.98 10.17 1.33
N HIS A 379 6.97 9.26 1.26
CA HIS A 379 6.81 7.92 0.71
C HIS A 379 5.62 7.18 1.36
N LYS A 380 5.52 7.21 2.69
CA LYS A 380 4.40 6.61 3.43
C LYS A 380 3.05 7.24 3.07
N GLN A 381 2.99 8.56 2.90
CA GLN A 381 1.75 9.25 2.50
C GLN A 381 1.35 8.91 1.05
N THR A 382 2.33 8.83 0.15
CA THR A 382 2.12 8.48 -1.26
C THR A 382 1.62 7.05 -1.42
N PHE A 383 2.16 6.09 -0.66
CA PHE A 383 1.88 4.67 -0.90
C PHE A 383 0.97 4.01 0.16
N LEU A 384 0.71 4.64 1.32
CA LEU A 384 -0.11 4.04 2.38
C LEU A 384 -1.13 5.02 2.97
N LYS A 385 -2.24 5.18 2.26
CA LYS A 385 -3.42 5.96 2.68
C LYS A 385 -4.34 5.16 3.62
N PRO A 386 -5.19 5.81 4.45
CA PRO A 386 -6.12 5.14 5.35
C PRO A 386 -7.02 4.09 4.70
N LEU A 387 -7.47 4.33 3.45
CA LEU A 387 -8.32 3.41 2.68
C LEU A 387 -7.74 1.99 2.60
N HIS A 388 -6.42 1.83 2.50
CA HIS A 388 -5.77 0.52 2.36
C HIS A 388 -5.96 -0.40 3.57
N LYS A 389 -6.48 0.13 4.68
CA LYS A 389 -6.72 -0.60 5.92
C LYS A 389 -8.18 -0.96 6.12
N THR A 390 -9.05 -0.71 5.14
CA THR A 390 -10.49 -0.91 5.27
C THR A 390 -10.97 -2.06 4.37
N GLY A 391 -12.13 -2.65 4.69
CA GLY A 391 -12.72 -3.70 3.87
C GLY A 391 -13.22 -3.18 2.52
N GLU A 392 -13.61 -1.90 2.46
CA GLU A 392 -14.10 -1.23 1.26
C GLU A 392 -13.03 -1.17 0.16
N PHE A 393 -11.75 -1.07 0.52
CA PHE A 393 -10.65 -1.11 -0.45
C PHE A 393 -10.65 -2.41 -1.23
N CYS A 394 -10.70 -3.55 -0.54
CA CYS A 394 -10.81 -4.85 -1.19
C CYS A 394 -12.14 -4.99 -1.96
N SER A 395 -13.22 -4.36 -1.48
CA SER A 395 -14.53 -4.40 -2.13
C SER A 395 -14.53 -3.78 -3.53
N SER A 396 -13.60 -2.86 -3.82
CA SER A 396 -13.50 -2.25 -5.15
C SER A 396 -13.32 -3.31 -6.26
N CYS A 397 -12.59 -4.40 -5.99
CA CYS A 397 -12.40 -5.51 -6.93
C CYS A 397 -13.15 -6.79 -6.53
N HIS A 398 -13.30 -7.07 -5.22
CA HIS A 398 -13.94 -8.31 -4.71
C HIS A 398 -15.46 -8.22 -4.55
N LYS A 399 -16.05 -7.12 -5.03
CA LYS A 399 -17.49 -6.96 -5.25
C LYS A 399 -17.70 -6.58 -6.71
N VAL A 400 -18.63 -7.26 -7.35
CA VAL A 400 -18.80 -7.22 -8.80
C VAL A 400 -20.29 -7.24 -9.15
N HIS A 401 -20.63 -6.52 -10.21
CA HIS A 401 -21.92 -6.63 -10.88
C HIS A 401 -21.70 -6.53 -12.39
N LEU A 402 -22.55 -7.18 -13.17
CA LEU A 402 -22.51 -7.08 -14.62
C LEU A 402 -23.39 -5.91 -15.06
N PRO A 403 -22.83 -4.90 -15.74
CA PRO A 403 -23.61 -3.84 -16.36
C PRO A 403 -24.21 -4.31 -17.70
N TYR A 404 -25.19 -3.55 -18.21
CA TYR A 404 -25.82 -3.85 -19.50
C TYR A 404 -24.78 -4.04 -20.61
N ALA A 405 -23.77 -3.17 -20.68
CA ALA A 405 -22.70 -3.23 -21.68
C ALA A 405 -21.98 -4.58 -21.80
N VAL A 406 -22.02 -5.44 -20.78
CA VAL A 406 -21.39 -6.77 -20.83
C VAL A 406 -22.34 -7.81 -21.43
N ASN A 407 -23.59 -7.93 -20.96
CA ASN A 407 -24.48 -9.06 -21.31
C ASN A 407 -25.79 -8.68 -22.04
N HIS A 408 -26.07 -7.38 -22.24
CA HIS A 408 -27.32 -6.85 -22.80
C HIS A 408 -28.59 -7.41 -22.12
N TYR A 409 -28.56 -7.64 -20.79
CA TYR A 409 -29.70 -8.15 -20.03
C TYR A 409 -30.33 -7.11 -19.11
N LYS A 410 -29.58 -6.64 -18.12
CA LYS A 410 -30.02 -5.68 -17.10
C LYS A 410 -28.93 -4.62 -16.92
N GLU A 411 -29.34 -3.40 -16.56
CA GLU A 411 -28.41 -2.34 -16.15
C GLU A 411 -27.55 -2.74 -14.95
N PHE A 412 -28.12 -3.61 -14.10
CA PHE A 412 -27.44 -4.18 -12.95
C PHE A 412 -27.84 -5.65 -12.79
N LEU A 413 -26.85 -6.53 -12.86
CA LEU A 413 -26.97 -7.92 -12.44
C LEU A 413 -25.91 -8.22 -11.39
N ARG A 414 -26.32 -8.63 -10.19
CA ARG A 414 -25.39 -8.96 -9.10
C ARG A 414 -24.47 -10.11 -9.53
N GLY A 415 -23.17 -9.87 -9.49
CA GLY A 415 -22.13 -10.89 -9.61
C GLY A 415 -21.60 -11.30 -8.23
N GLN A 416 -20.30 -11.55 -8.17
CA GLN A 416 -19.61 -11.94 -6.94
C GLN A 416 -19.63 -10.80 -5.90
N ASP A 417 -19.90 -11.10 -4.63
CA ASP A 417 -19.93 -10.07 -3.57
C ASP A 417 -19.35 -10.58 -2.24
N HIS A 418 -18.02 -10.53 -2.11
CA HIS A 418 -17.32 -11.00 -0.90
C HIS A 418 -17.54 -10.04 0.26
N TRP A 419 -17.46 -8.75 -0.03
CA TRP A 419 -17.55 -7.71 0.97
C TRP A 419 -18.94 -7.64 1.61
N GLY A 420 -20.02 -7.73 0.82
CA GLY A 420 -21.39 -7.69 1.34
C GLY A 420 -21.67 -8.89 2.23
N SER A 421 -21.27 -10.10 1.80
CA SER A 421 -21.39 -11.30 2.65
C SER A 421 -20.56 -11.20 3.92
N PHE A 422 -19.38 -10.60 3.85
CA PHE A 422 -18.52 -10.38 5.02
C PHE A 422 -19.11 -9.37 5.99
N LEU A 423 -19.52 -8.21 5.51
CA LEU A 423 -20.14 -7.17 6.31
C LEU A 423 -21.36 -7.72 7.06
N LEU A 424 -22.18 -8.52 6.38
CA LEU A 424 -23.37 -9.15 6.94
C LEU A 424 -23.08 -10.43 7.75
N SER A 425 -21.82 -10.78 8.01
CA SER A 425 -21.47 -11.95 8.83
C SER A 425 -21.36 -11.61 10.31
N GLY A 426 -21.38 -12.63 11.16
CA GLY A 426 -21.00 -12.47 12.57
C GLY A 426 -19.50 -12.23 12.73
N VAL A 427 -18.69 -12.63 11.73
CA VAL A 427 -17.24 -12.47 11.73
C VAL A 427 -16.83 -11.00 11.65
N SER A 428 -17.57 -10.17 10.90
CA SER A 428 -17.33 -8.72 10.86
C SER A 428 -17.67 -8.01 12.17
N GLY A 429 -18.50 -8.66 13.02
CA GLY A 429 -19.14 -8.03 14.18
C GLY A 429 -20.25 -7.04 13.82
N GLY A 430 -20.59 -6.90 12.53
CA GLY A 430 -21.53 -5.88 12.04
C GLY A 430 -22.99 -6.33 11.96
N ASN A 431 -23.26 -7.64 11.88
CA ASN A 431 -24.63 -8.14 11.74
C ASN A 431 -25.19 -8.71 13.04
N ALA A 432 -26.15 -8.00 13.64
CA ALA A 432 -26.88 -8.39 14.85
C ALA A 432 -27.71 -9.68 14.72
N ARG A 433 -28.01 -10.13 13.49
CA ARG A 433 -28.78 -11.36 13.23
C ARG A 433 -27.91 -12.61 13.07
N SER A 434 -26.61 -12.49 13.28
CA SER A 434 -25.71 -13.65 13.15
C SER A 434 -25.93 -14.62 14.31
N PHE A 435 -25.97 -15.91 14.00
CA PHE A 435 -26.13 -16.95 15.02
C PHE A 435 -24.81 -17.30 15.72
N TYR A 436 -23.68 -17.15 15.02
CA TYR A 436 -22.34 -17.38 15.55
C TYR A 436 -21.46 -16.15 15.37
N TYR A 437 -20.73 -15.80 16.44
CA TYR A 437 -19.71 -14.75 16.45
C TYR A 437 -18.38 -15.36 16.89
N PRO A 438 -17.26 -15.01 16.24
CA PRO A 438 -15.95 -15.31 16.82
C PRO A 438 -15.76 -14.50 18.10
N GLU A 439 -14.88 -14.97 19.00
CA GLU A 439 -14.52 -14.24 20.22
C GLU A 439 -14.03 -12.81 19.92
N LYS A 440 -13.35 -12.64 18.77
CA LYS A 440 -12.91 -11.35 18.28
C LYS A 440 -13.34 -11.15 16.84
N ALA A 441 -14.17 -10.13 16.63
CA ALA A 441 -14.57 -9.70 15.30
C ALA A 441 -13.34 -9.29 14.46
N LYS A 442 -13.45 -9.50 13.15
CA LYS A 442 -12.48 -9.09 12.14
C LYS A 442 -13.03 -7.86 11.45
N SER A 443 -12.32 -6.75 11.51
CA SER A 443 -12.80 -5.46 11.00
C SER A 443 -12.67 -5.31 9.47
N ASN A 444 -11.78 -6.09 8.85
CA ASN A 444 -11.50 -6.00 7.42
C ASN A 444 -10.94 -7.32 6.86
N CYS A 445 -10.85 -7.40 5.53
CA CYS A 445 -10.39 -8.58 4.80
C CYS A 445 -8.92 -8.93 5.07
N ALA A 446 -8.07 -7.92 5.30
CA ALA A 446 -6.63 -8.08 5.51
C ALA A 446 -6.30 -8.81 6.83
N GLU A 447 -7.18 -8.79 7.82
CA GLU A 447 -6.99 -9.57 9.05
C GLU A 447 -6.94 -11.10 8.83
N CYS A 448 -7.58 -11.59 7.76
CA CYS A 448 -7.54 -13.00 7.36
C CYS A 448 -6.63 -13.24 6.16
N HIS A 449 -6.69 -12.38 5.14
CA HIS A 449 -5.97 -12.59 3.88
C HIS A 449 -4.60 -11.92 3.81
N MET A 450 -4.22 -11.11 4.81
CA MET A 450 -2.86 -10.58 4.92
C MET A 450 -2.29 -10.82 6.33
N PRO A 451 -2.20 -12.09 6.77
CA PRO A 451 -1.74 -12.43 8.11
C PRO A 451 -0.32 -11.88 8.34
N LEU A 452 -0.01 -11.51 9.58
CA LEU A 452 1.30 -10.98 9.91
C LEU A 452 2.40 -12.04 9.70
N ARG A 453 3.52 -11.62 9.14
CA ARG A 453 4.71 -12.45 8.93
C ARG A 453 5.96 -11.68 9.34
N GLU A 454 6.87 -12.36 10.03
CA GLU A 454 8.18 -11.79 10.40
C GLU A 454 8.94 -11.34 9.15
N SER A 455 9.59 -10.19 9.24
CA SER A 455 10.24 -9.57 8.09
C SER A 455 11.36 -8.61 8.49
N GLY A 456 12.40 -8.58 7.64
CA GLY A 456 13.50 -7.63 7.70
C GLY A 456 13.28 -6.35 6.90
N ASP A 457 12.14 -6.21 6.22
CA ASP A 457 11.81 -5.06 5.38
C ASP A 457 11.92 -3.74 6.15
N PHE A 458 12.34 -2.68 5.47
CA PHE A 458 12.55 -1.37 6.10
C PHE A 458 11.27 -0.81 6.76
N GLY A 459 10.10 -1.21 6.24
CA GLY A 459 8.79 -0.82 6.74
C GLY A 459 8.19 -1.74 7.83
N ALA A 460 8.89 -2.81 8.23
CA ALA A 460 8.39 -3.79 9.20
C ALA A 460 8.21 -3.16 10.59
N LYS A 461 7.20 -3.64 11.33
CA LYS A 461 6.81 -3.09 12.65
C LYS A 461 6.47 -4.19 13.63
N ASP A 462 6.58 -3.88 14.90
CA ASP A 462 6.07 -4.71 15.97
C ASP A 462 4.55 -4.47 16.15
N PHE A 463 3.76 -5.17 15.33
CA PHE A 463 2.29 -5.11 15.40
C PHE A 463 1.72 -5.86 16.60
N ALA A 464 2.41 -6.91 17.09
CA ALA A 464 1.98 -7.73 18.21
C ALA A 464 2.43 -7.20 19.58
N VAL A 465 3.34 -6.22 19.60
CA VAL A 465 3.97 -5.66 20.80
C VAL A 465 4.75 -6.72 21.58
N ASP A 466 5.43 -7.61 20.84
CA ASP A 466 6.22 -8.72 21.39
C ASP A 466 7.71 -8.66 21.03
N GLY A 467 8.15 -7.54 20.45
CA GLY A 467 9.52 -7.28 20.03
C GLY A 467 9.85 -7.76 18.61
N ARG A 468 8.94 -8.46 17.91
CA ARG A 468 9.20 -9.02 16.58
C ARG A 468 8.68 -8.10 15.47
N LEU A 469 9.55 -7.79 14.52
CA LEU A 469 9.18 -6.99 13.35
C LEU A 469 8.44 -7.85 12.33
N THR A 470 7.26 -7.40 11.94
CA THR A 470 6.38 -8.09 11.01
C THR A 470 5.85 -7.14 9.93
N ILE A 471 5.41 -7.72 8.83
CA ILE A 471 4.63 -7.08 7.77
C ILE A 471 3.32 -7.84 7.56
N HIS A 472 2.37 -7.21 6.89
CA HIS A 472 1.21 -7.92 6.36
C HIS A 472 1.64 -8.79 5.17
N ASN A 473 1.22 -10.05 5.17
CA ASN A 473 1.59 -10.99 4.10
C ASN A 473 0.93 -10.60 2.76
N HIS A 474 1.72 -10.46 1.71
CA HIS A 474 1.26 -10.10 0.36
C HIS A 474 1.06 -11.31 -0.56
N LEU A 475 1.05 -12.53 -0.02
CA LEU A 475 0.70 -13.75 -0.77
C LEU A 475 -0.81 -13.87 -0.99
N PHE A 476 -1.62 -13.27 -0.11
CA PHE A 476 -3.08 -13.35 -0.12
C PHE A 476 -3.61 -14.81 -0.11
N PRO A 477 -3.26 -15.62 0.90
CA PRO A 477 -3.66 -17.02 0.93
C PRO A 477 -5.19 -17.17 0.89
N ALA A 478 -5.63 -18.09 0.04
CA ALA A 478 -7.02 -18.41 -0.27
C ALA A 478 -7.13 -19.83 -0.86
N ALA A 479 -8.25 -20.17 -1.49
CA ALA A 479 -8.50 -21.51 -2.04
C ALA A 479 -7.81 -21.82 -3.38
N ASN A 480 -7.25 -20.82 -4.09
CA ASN A 480 -6.64 -21.04 -5.39
C ASN A 480 -5.24 -21.66 -5.26
N THR A 481 -5.18 -22.98 -5.37
CA THR A 481 -3.93 -23.74 -5.47
C THR A 481 -3.51 -24.00 -6.92
N ALA A 482 -4.40 -23.77 -7.89
CA ALA A 482 -4.15 -24.08 -9.29
C ALA A 482 -3.05 -23.19 -9.90
N LEU A 483 -3.07 -21.88 -9.64
CA LEU A 483 -2.05 -20.96 -10.16
C LEU A 483 -0.63 -21.33 -9.69
N PRO A 484 -0.35 -21.49 -8.38
CA PRO A 484 0.99 -21.90 -7.94
C PRO A 484 1.35 -23.32 -8.41
N TYR A 485 0.38 -24.24 -8.53
CA TYR A 485 0.62 -25.57 -9.09
C TYR A 485 1.09 -25.51 -10.55
N LEU A 486 0.43 -24.73 -11.40
CA LEU A 486 0.83 -24.52 -12.80
C LEU A 486 2.22 -23.88 -12.95
N GLN A 487 2.67 -23.16 -11.93
CA GLN A 487 4.01 -22.57 -11.88
C GLN A 487 5.07 -23.49 -11.25
N GLY A 488 4.70 -24.70 -10.82
CA GLY A 488 5.60 -25.63 -10.13
C GLY A 488 6.02 -25.16 -8.73
N LYS A 489 5.17 -24.39 -8.03
CA LYS A 489 5.42 -23.78 -6.72
C LYS A 489 4.74 -24.54 -5.59
N GLU A 490 5.26 -25.73 -5.28
CA GLU A 490 4.70 -26.63 -4.27
C GLU A 490 4.65 -26.00 -2.87
N GLU A 491 5.64 -25.18 -2.51
CA GLU A 491 5.70 -24.46 -1.24
C GLU A 491 4.56 -23.44 -1.09
N ILE A 492 4.15 -22.82 -2.20
CA ILE A 492 3.04 -21.88 -2.23
C ILE A 492 1.71 -22.65 -2.19
N VAL A 493 1.59 -23.77 -2.90
CA VAL A 493 0.44 -24.69 -2.79
C VAL A 493 0.24 -25.11 -1.33
N ALA A 494 1.30 -25.54 -0.65
CA ALA A 494 1.26 -25.92 0.75
C ALA A 494 0.84 -24.76 1.67
N ALA A 495 1.27 -23.53 1.39
CA ALA A 495 0.83 -22.35 2.14
C ALA A 495 -0.69 -22.12 2.02
N HIS A 496 -1.24 -22.24 0.82
CA HIS A 496 -2.68 -22.16 0.56
C HIS A 496 -3.45 -23.30 1.25
N GLN A 497 -2.97 -24.54 1.17
CA GLN A 497 -3.58 -25.69 1.85
C GLN A 497 -3.56 -25.54 3.37
N ASN A 498 -2.46 -25.05 3.93
CA ASN A 498 -2.36 -24.76 5.37
C ASN A 498 -3.37 -23.70 5.80
N PHE A 499 -3.59 -22.67 4.99
CA PHE A 499 -4.63 -21.66 5.25
C PHE A 499 -6.04 -22.26 5.23
N MET A 500 -6.31 -23.24 4.36
CA MET A 500 -7.62 -23.90 4.24
C MET A 500 -7.94 -24.90 5.36
N LYS A 501 -6.99 -25.23 6.25
CA LYS A 501 -7.21 -26.20 7.33
C LYS A 501 -8.32 -25.75 8.28
N ASP A 502 -9.26 -26.67 8.51
CA ASP A 502 -10.47 -26.51 9.31
C ASP A 502 -11.36 -25.33 8.89
N VAL A 503 -11.27 -24.84 7.65
CA VAL A 503 -12.14 -23.77 7.16
C VAL A 503 -13.57 -24.26 6.99
N VAL A 504 -13.72 -25.50 6.52
CA VAL A 504 -15.00 -26.23 6.35
C VAL A 504 -14.87 -27.58 7.04
N ARG A 505 -15.97 -28.08 7.59
CA ARG A 505 -16.04 -29.40 8.22
C ARG A 505 -17.22 -30.20 7.67
N VAL A 506 -16.98 -31.49 7.47
CA VAL A 506 -17.98 -32.50 7.15
C VAL A 506 -18.18 -33.36 8.39
N ASP A 507 -19.39 -33.37 8.95
CA ASP A 507 -19.77 -34.18 10.08
C ASP A 507 -20.79 -35.24 9.64
N LEU A 508 -20.45 -36.52 9.82
CA LEU A 508 -21.45 -37.60 9.73
C LEU A 508 -22.24 -37.61 11.03
N PHE A 509 -23.42 -36.99 11.01
CA PHE A 509 -24.19 -36.68 12.22
C PHE A 509 -25.08 -37.84 12.65
N GLY A 510 -25.74 -38.49 11.69
CA GLY A 510 -26.76 -39.50 11.96
C GLY A 510 -27.01 -40.43 10.79
N VAL A 511 -27.79 -41.47 11.04
CA VAL A 511 -28.38 -42.33 10.01
C VAL A 511 -29.88 -42.44 10.27
N LYS A 512 -30.68 -42.42 9.20
CA LYS A 512 -32.12 -42.69 9.27
C LYS A 512 -32.44 -44.03 8.63
N GLU A 513 -33.35 -44.78 9.23
CA GLU A 513 -33.81 -46.05 8.68
C GLU A 513 -34.65 -45.88 7.41
N GLU A 514 -34.70 -46.93 6.60
CA GLU A 514 -35.54 -47.07 5.39
C GLU A 514 -35.26 -46.03 4.29
N ALA A 515 -34.12 -45.32 4.37
CA ALA A 515 -33.72 -44.24 3.46
C ALA A 515 -34.78 -43.12 3.29
N LYS A 516 -35.51 -42.79 4.36
CA LYS A 516 -36.52 -41.72 4.33
C LYS A 516 -36.11 -40.50 5.15
N ILE A 517 -36.54 -39.32 4.70
CA ILE A 517 -36.27 -38.04 5.39
C ILE A 517 -36.95 -38.00 6.77
N ASP A 518 -38.11 -38.66 6.91
CA ASP A 518 -38.89 -38.84 8.14
C ASP A 518 -38.63 -40.18 8.85
N GLY A 519 -37.63 -40.96 8.38
CA GLY A 519 -37.24 -42.22 9.00
C GLY A 519 -36.69 -42.05 10.42
N GLU A 520 -36.70 -43.14 11.20
CA GLU A 520 -36.17 -43.15 12.57
C GLU A 520 -34.69 -42.77 12.58
N LEU A 521 -34.35 -41.69 13.29
CA LEU A 521 -33.01 -41.12 13.34
C LEU A 521 -32.19 -41.71 14.48
N THR A 522 -31.05 -42.31 14.15
CA THR A 522 -29.98 -42.59 15.10
C THR A 522 -28.91 -41.50 15.02
N ALA A 523 -28.85 -40.63 16.03
CA ALA A 523 -27.86 -39.55 16.15
C ALA A 523 -27.66 -39.15 17.63
N PRO A 524 -26.48 -38.60 18.01
CA PRO A 524 -25.26 -38.51 17.21
C PRO A 524 -24.58 -39.88 17.03
N LEU A 525 -23.86 -40.10 15.92
CA LEU A 525 -23.14 -41.36 15.66
C LEU A 525 -21.87 -41.57 16.53
N ARG A 526 -21.52 -40.60 17.38
CA ARG A 526 -20.36 -40.69 18.27
C ARG A 526 -20.79 -40.42 19.71
N PRO A 527 -20.21 -41.13 20.70
CA PRO A 527 -19.04 -42.01 20.58
C PRO A 527 -19.31 -43.42 20.06
N ALA A 528 -20.57 -43.88 20.02
CA ALA A 528 -20.94 -45.22 19.56
C ALA A 528 -21.62 -45.17 18.19
N VAL A 529 -21.05 -45.88 17.20
CA VAL A 529 -21.61 -46.01 15.85
C VAL A 529 -22.49 -47.26 15.81
N PRO A 530 -23.75 -47.17 15.33
CA PRO A 530 -24.65 -48.32 15.26
C PRO A 530 -24.19 -49.32 14.19
N THR A 531 -24.38 -50.61 14.47
CA THR A 531 -24.28 -51.65 13.45
C THR A 531 -25.51 -51.58 12.55
N LEU A 532 -25.30 -51.34 11.25
CA LEU A 532 -26.37 -51.34 10.26
C LEU A 532 -26.72 -52.78 9.81
N LYS A 533 -27.98 -53.03 9.47
CA LYS A 533 -28.47 -54.36 9.10
C LYS A 533 -28.29 -54.61 7.59
N PRO A 534 -27.73 -55.75 7.16
CA PRO A 534 -27.66 -56.12 5.75
C PRO A 534 -29.04 -56.11 5.06
N GLY A 535 -29.05 -55.84 3.76
CA GLY A 535 -30.26 -55.77 2.92
C GLY A 535 -31.19 -54.58 3.20
N ARG A 536 -30.85 -53.71 4.17
CA ARG A 536 -31.63 -52.50 4.49
C ARG A 536 -31.08 -51.28 3.77
N LYS A 537 -31.95 -50.29 3.63
CA LYS A 537 -31.60 -48.95 3.14
C LYS A 537 -31.51 -47.97 4.29
N TYR A 538 -30.55 -47.06 4.21
CA TYR A 538 -30.34 -46.02 5.20
C TYR A 538 -30.11 -44.67 4.52
N LEU A 539 -30.51 -43.58 5.19
CA LEU A 539 -30.15 -42.23 4.78
C LEU A 539 -29.03 -41.72 5.69
N LEU A 540 -27.86 -41.41 5.13
CA LEU A 540 -26.75 -40.80 5.87
C LEU A 540 -27.00 -39.30 6.02
N GLU A 541 -27.12 -38.82 7.25
CA GLU A 541 -27.26 -37.40 7.58
C GLU A 541 -25.87 -36.76 7.72
N THR A 542 -25.46 -36.01 6.70
CA THR A 542 -24.16 -35.35 6.64
C THR A 542 -24.33 -33.84 6.82
N VAL A 543 -23.63 -33.25 7.79
CA VAL A 543 -23.62 -31.80 8.01
C VAL A 543 -22.33 -31.23 7.44
N LEU A 544 -22.47 -30.34 6.47
CA LEU A 544 -21.37 -29.59 5.89
C LEU A 544 -21.43 -28.15 6.39
N ARG A 545 -20.41 -27.68 7.12
CA ARG A 545 -20.46 -26.36 7.77
C ARG A 545 -19.19 -25.54 7.63
N THR A 546 -19.33 -24.22 7.56
CA THR A 546 -18.20 -23.29 7.59
C THR A 546 -17.82 -22.98 9.03
N LEU A 547 -16.52 -22.92 9.30
CA LEU A 547 -15.98 -22.69 10.66
C LEU A 547 -15.20 -21.38 10.76
N LYS A 548 -14.34 -21.11 9.77
CA LYS A 548 -13.41 -19.96 9.78
C LYS A 548 -13.62 -19.02 8.59
N VAL A 549 -14.73 -19.13 7.88
CA VAL A 549 -15.04 -18.29 6.70
C VAL A 549 -15.81 -17.04 7.13
N GLY A 550 -15.33 -15.86 6.71
CA GLY A 550 -16.00 -14.59 6.95
C GLY A 550 -17.02 -14.20 5.88
N HIS A 551 -17.00 -14.84 4.72
CA HIS A 551 -17.90 -14.63 3.58
C HIS A 551 -18.51 -15.95 3.09
N LEU A 552 -19.22 -15.98 1.96
CA LEU A 552 -19.78 -17.21 1.39
C LEU A 552 -18.67 -18.23 1.09
N PHE A 553 -18.96 -19.51 1.25
CA PHE A 553 -18.17 -20.63 0.74
C PHE A 553 -19.00 -21.45 -0.26
N SER A 554 -18.58 -21.71 -1.48
CA SER A 554 -17.39 -21.24 -2.17
C SER A 554 -17.63 -19.82 -2.67
N GLN A 555 -16.62 -18.93 -2.69
CA GLN A 555 -16.73 -17.63 -3.35
C GLN A 555 -15.60 -17.43 -4.36
N GLY A 556 -15.60 -16.32 -5.08
CA GLY A 556 -14.79 -16.14 -6.29
C GLY A 556 -15.58 -16.63 -7.50
N THR A 557 -14.94 -17.37 -8.38
CA THR A 557 -15.48 -17.94 -9.62
C THR A 557 -16.45 -19.11 -9.37
N VAL A 558 -17.51 -18.88 -8.60
CA VAL A 558 -18.46 -19.89 -8.09
C VAL A 558 -19.33 -20.57 -9.14
N ASP A 559 -19.39 -19.98 -10.31
CA ASP A 559 -20.05 -20.46 -11.52
C ASP A 559 -19.18 -21.49 -12.26
N SER A 560 -17.85 -21.42 -12.13
CA SER A 560 -16.92 -22.34 -12.79
C SER A 560 -16.15 -23.27 -11.84
N ASN A 561 -15.95 -22.87 -10.57
CA ASN A 561 -15.24 -23.70 -9.60
C ASN A 561 -16.15 -24.85 -9.16
N GLU A 562 -15.63 -26.07 -9.24
CA GLU A 562 -16.33 -27.27 -8.80
C GLU A 562 -15.79 -27.71 -7.44
N ILE A 563 -16.67 -27.65 -6.44
CA ILE A 563 -16.41 -28.14 -5.09
C ILE A 563 -17.59 -29.06 -4.76
N TRP A 564 -17.31 -30.30 -4.41
CA TRP A 564 -18.33 -31.32 -4.16
C TRP A 564 -17.92 -32.23 -3.01
N LEU A 565 -18.85 -33.08 -2.57
CA LEU A 565 -18.57 -34.17 -1.64
C LEU A 565 -18.26 -35.45 -2.44
N ASP A 566 -17.06 -36.01 -2.26
CA ASP A 566 -16.73 -37.40 -2.67
C ASP A 566 -16.94 -38.30 -1.45
N VAL A 567 -17.97 -39.15 -1.52
CA VAL A 567 -18.39 -40.05 -0.45
C VAL A 567 -18.20 -41.48 -0.90
N THR A 568 -17.41 -42.25 -0.15
CA THR A 568 -17.21 -43.67 -0.38
C THR A 568 -17.68 -44.45 0.85
N VAL A 569 -18.51 -45.46 0.63
CA VAL A 569 -18.99 -46.40 1.65
C VAL A 569 -18.29 -47.73 1.45
N THR A 570 -17.66 -48.25 2.50
CA THR A 570 -16.94 -49.51 2.47
C THR A 570 -17.48 -50.50 3.50
N SER A 571 -17.43 -51.79 3.15
CA SER A 571 -17.56 -52.92 4.07
C SER A 571 -16.23 -53.67 4.09
N GLY A 572 -15.46 -53.50 5.18
CA GLY A 572 -14.05 -53.89 5.20
C GLY A 572 -13.27 -53.18 4.09
N ASN A 573 -12.65 -53.96 3.20
CA ASN A 573 -11.89 -53.45 2.04
C ASN A 573 -12.74 -53.32 0.76
N ARG A 574 -14.02 -53.73 0.78
CA ARG A 574 -14.90 -53.68 -0.39
C ARG A 574 -15.65 -52.35 -0.40
N ILE A 575 -15.57 -51.61 -1.52
CA ILE A 575 -16.45 -50.47 -1.78
C ILE A 575 -17.84 -51.01 -2.10
N ILE A 576 -18.85 -50.57 -1.33
CA ILE A 576 -20.26 -50.95 -1.52
C ILE A 576 -21.12 -49.79 -2.03
N GLY A 577 -20.58 -48.56 -2.05
CA GLY A 577 -21.20 -47.40 -2.67
C GLY A 577 -20.20 -46.26 -2.82
N ARG A 578 -20.35 -45.44 -3.85
CA ARG A 578 -19.57 -44.22 -4.04
C ARG A 578 -20.40 -43.17 -4.78
N ASN A 579 -20.29 -41.91 -4.36
CA ASN A 579 -20.82 -40.74 -5.05
C ASN A 579 -19.71 -39.69 -5.11
N GLY A 580 -19.58 -38.98 -6.23
CA GLY A 580 -18.53 -37.96 -6.41
C GLY A 580 -17.19 -38.47 -6.88
N ALA A 581 -17.15 -39.68 -7.44
CA ALA A 581 -16.02 -40.13 -8.24
C ALA A 581 -15.87 -39.27 -9.50
N ILE A 582 -14.63 -39.13 -9.96
CA ILE A 582 -14.30 -38.58 -11.28
C ILE A 582 -14.18 -39.76 -12.25
N ASP A 583 -14.84 -39.67 -13.40
CA ASP A 583 -14.78 -40.67 -14.47
C ASP A 583 -13.48 -40.59 -15.31
N ALA A 584 -13.37 -41.42 -16.34
CA ALA A 584 -12.18 -41.47 -17.20
C ALA A 584 -12.01 -40.21 -18.05
N GLU A 585 -13.12 -39.53 -18.34
CA GLU A 585 -13.20 -38.29 -19.10
C GLU A 585 -12.90 -37.06 -18.22
N GLY A 586 -12.76 -37.24 -16.91
CA GLY A 586 -12.48 -36.18 -15.95
C GLY A 586 -13.71 -35.47 -15.41
N SER A 587 -14.91 -36.02 -15.62
CA SER A 587 -16.17 -35.47 -15.13
C SER A 587 -16.51 -36.03 -13.75
N VAL A 588 -16.97 -35.17 -12.85
CA VAL A 588 -17.51 -35.58 -11.55
C VAL A 588 -18.89 -36.21 -11.73
N ASP A 589 -19.20 -37.24 -10.95
CA ASP A 589 -20.52 -37.86 -10.85
C ASP A 589 -21.64 -36.79 -10.84
N PRO A 590 -22.57 -36.81 -11.82
CA PRO A 590 -23.60 -35.78 -11.94
C PRO A 590 -24.58 -35.72 -10.76
N TRP A 591 -24.64 -36.77 -9.94
CA TRP A 591 -25.48 -36.83 -8.74
C TRP A 591 -24.80 -36.27 -7.49
N SER A 592 -23.57 -35.78 -7.60
CA SER A 592 -22.85 -35.21 -6.46
C SER A 592 -23.45 -33.93 -5.91
N HIS A 593 -23.29 -33.75 -4.61
CA HIS A 593 -23.63 -32.48 -3.97
C HIS A 593 -22.55 -31.44 -4.23
N PHE A 594 -22.75 -30.63 -5.28
CA PHE A 594 -21.91 -29.47 -5.58
C PHE A 594 -22.25 -28.27 -4.68
N ILE A 595 -21.21 -27.51 -4.31
CA ILE A 595 -21.25 -26.28 -3.53
C ILE A 595 -20.83 -25.14 -4.47
N ASN A 596 -21.76 -24.77 -5.35
CA ASN A 596 -21.54 -23.82 -6.43
C ASN A 596 -22.79 -22.96 -6.68
N VAL A 597 -22.71 -22.11 -7.70
CA VAL A 597 -23.88 -21.43 -8.26
C VAL A 597 -24.08 -21.95 -9.68
N PHE A 598 -25.24 -22.55 -9.94
CA PHE A 598 -25.57 -23.04 -11.27
C PHE A 598 -26.11 -21.88 -12.11
N MET A 599 -25.22 -21.19 -12.80
CA MET A 599 -25.56 -20.04 -13.62
C MET A 599 -26.08 -20.47 -15.00
N LEU A 600 -27.13 -19.80 -15.45
CA LEU A 600 -27.75 -20.03 -16.75
C LEU A 600 -27.50 -18.87 -17.71
N ASP A 601 -27.39 -19.23 -18.99
CA ASP A 601 -27.43 -18.30 -20.11
C ASP A 601 -28.86 -17.89 -20.50
N ARG A 602 -28.97 -17.04 -21.54
CA ARG A 602 -30.24 -16.56 -22.08
C ARG A 602 -31.13 -17.65 -22.70
N HIS A 603 -30.56 -18.82 -22.99
CA HIS A 603 -31.23 -19.97 -23.58
C HIS A 603 -31.54 -21.07 -22.54
N GLY A 604 -31.13 -20.87 -21.28
CA GLY A 604 -31.30 -21.84 -20.21
C GLY A 604 -30.20 -22.91 -20.12
N ASN A 605 -29.08 -22.74 -20.83
CA ASN A 605 -27.92 -23.63 -20.72
C ASN A 605 -27.03 -23.23 -19.53
N ARG A 606 -26.33 -24.20 -18.93
CA ARG A 606 -25.33 -23.93 -17.88
C ARG A 606 -24.16 -23.15 -18.46
N ILE A 607 -23.71 -22.13 -17.74
CA ILE A 607 -22.43 -21.45 -17.98
C ILE A 607 -21.28 -22.38 -17.58
N ASP A 608 -20.38 -22.69 -18.51
CA ASP A 608 -19.27 -23.64 -18.32
C ASP A 608 -17.90 -23.09 -18.77
N ARG A 609 -17.85 -21.95 -19.48
CA ARG A 609 -16.61 -21.34 -20.01
C ARG A 609 -16.12 -20.13 -19.23
N ARG A 610 -16.82 -19.77 -18.14
CA ARG A 610 -16.57 -18.53 -17.41
C ARG A 610 -16.72 -17.30 -18.32
N ASN A 611 -17.80 -17.29 -19.10
CA ASN A 611 -18.20 -16.26 -20.07
C ASN A 611 -19.22 -15.28 -19.45
N PRO A 612 -18.80 -14.14 -18.86
CA PRO A 612 -19.69 -13.21 -18.17
C PRO A 612 -20.74 -12.59 -19.09
N GLN A 613 -20.43 -12.39 -20.38
CA GLN A 613 -21.36 -11.85 -21.38
C GLN A 613 -22.64 -12.69 -21.55
N ASP A 614 -22.60 -13.97 -21.18
CA ASP A 614 -23.73 -14.88 -21.26
C ASP A 614 -24.38 -15.13 -19.90
N THR A 615 -23.93 -14.48 -18.82
CA THR A 615 -24.47 -14.69 -17.48
C THR A 615 -25.80 -13.96 -17.27
N PHE A 616 -26.91 -14.68 -17.04
CA PHE A 616 -28.26 -14.09 -16.90
C PHE A 616 -28.89 -14.33 -15.53
N THR A 617 -29.03 -15.58 -15.09
CA THR A 617 -29.69 -15.89 -13.80
C THR A 617 -29.16 -17.19 -13.20
N PRO A 618 -29.07 -17.31 -11.87
CA PRO A 618 -28.86 -18.61 -11.24
C PRO A 618 -30.12 -19.47 -11.34
N LEU A 619 -29.96 -20.76 -11.61
CA LEU A 619 -30.97 -21.79 -11.33
C LEU A 619 -31.04 -22.09 -9.84
N TYR A 620 -29.87 -22.23 -9.20
CA TYR A 620 -29.73 -22.37 -7.75
C TYR A 620 -28.40 -21.80 -7.26
N ASN A 621 -28.35 -21.52 -5.96
CA ASN A 621 -27.15 -21.14 -5.24
C ASN A 621 -26.99 -22.06 -4.01
N LYS A 622 -25.95 -22.90 -4.04
CA LYS A 622 -25.60 -23.83 -2.95
C LYS A 622 -24.38 -23.36 -2.16
N GLN A 623 -24.02 -22.09 -2.20
CA GLN A 623 -23.01 -21.54 -1.32
C GLN A 623 -23.49 -21.58 0.15
N ILE A 624 -22.54 -21.70 1.08
CA ILE A 624 -22.73 -21.80 2.52
C ILE A 624 -22.28 -20.48 3.15
N PRO A 625 -23.18 -19.75 3.84
CA PRO A 625 -22.81 -18.54 4.55
C PRO A 625 -21.80 -18.75 5.71
N PRO A 626 -21.19 -17.65 6.20
CA PRO A 626 -20.37 -17.66 7.42
C PRO A 626 -21.09 -18.26 8.62
N GLY A 627 -20.48 -19.25 9.28
CA GLY A 627 -21.05 -19.95 10.43
C GLY A 627 -22.31 -20.76 10.11
N ALA A 628 -22.69 -20.91 8.83
CA ALA A 628 -23.84 -21.69 8.42
C ALA A 628 -23.45 -23.12 8.07
N ALA A 629 -24.47 -23.96 7.93
CA ALA A 629 -24.34 -25.35 7.52
C ALA A 629 -25.39 -25.72 6.47
N GLN A 630 -25.05 -26.70 5.66
CA GLN A 630 -25.98 -27.45 4.82
C GLN A 630 -26.07 -28.88 5.33
N ILE A 631 -27.26 -29.47 5.23
CA ILE A 631 -27.46 -30.90 5.45
C ILE A 631 -27.52 -31.56 4.08
N VAL A 632 -26.71 -32.60 3.90
CA VAL A 632 -26.61 -33.40 2.69
C VAL A 632 -26.99 -34.84 3.04
N HIS A 633 -27.87 -35.41 2.23
CA HIS A 633 -28.40 -36.75 2.44
C HIS A 633 -27.83 -37.71 1.39
N PHE A 634 -27.30 -38.84 1.81
CA PHE A 634 -26.88 -39.92 0.92
C PHE A 634 -27.71 -41.17 1.19
N GLU A 635 -28.43 -41.67 0.19
CA GLU A 635 -29.06 -42.99 0.28
C GLU A 635 -27.97 -44.07 0.19
N MET A 636 -27.98 -44.98 1.16
CA MET A 636 -27.09 -46.14 1.22
C MET A 636 -27.96 -47.40 1.22
N ALA A 637 -27.92 -48.16 0.13
CA ALA A 637 -28.50 -49.49 0.07
C ALA A 637 -27.43 -50.51 0.45
N LEU A 638 -27.59 -51.18 1.60
CA LEU A 638 -26.63 -52.18 2.03
C LEU A 638 -26.85 -53.51 1.29
N PRO A 639 -25.77 -54.22 0.94
CA PRO A 639 -25.87 -55.55 0.34
C PRO A 639 -26.55 -56.54 1.30
N GLU A 640 -27.14 -57.60 0.76
CA GLU A 640 -27.77 -58.66 1.57
C GLU A 640 -26.77 -59.45 2.43
N GLN A 641 -25.49 -59.45 2.04
CA GLN A 641 -24.40 -60.21 2.66
C GLN A 641 -23.27 -59.30 3.11
#